data_AF-A0ABD0SIL0-F1
#
_entry.id   AF-A0ABD0SIL0-F1
#
_cell.length_a   1.000
_cell.length_b   1.000
_cell.length_c   1.000
_cell.angle_alpha   90.00
_cell.angle_beta   90.00
_cell.angle_gamma   90.00
#
_symmetry.space_group_name_H-M   'P 1'
#
loop_
_entity.id
_entity.type
_entity.pdbx_description
1 polymer ?
#
loop_
_entity_poly.entity_id
_entity_poly.type
_entity_poly.pdbx_seq_one_letter_code
_entity_poly.pdbx_strand_id
1 'polypeptide(L)'
;MVATPISGTAVAGSIQDDLKGQVEALRRRSPSFKPQLAIVQVGGREDSNVYIRMKLRAAENIGIKANHIRLPKTITETELLHEIRALNESPAVHGIIVQMPLDAETAIDAHRITDAVSPDKDVDGLNTVNEGRVAVGDLSGFIPCTPAGCVELIKRTGVSIAGKNVVVIGRSRIVGTPVSELLKWEHATVTVCHSKTKNLSEIAKTADILVVAIGRAEMVRGSWIKPGAVVIDCGINPDPQKSKKLLGDVAYAEASAVASHVTPVPGGVGPMTVAMLMRNTVLAAKRQFDRLLAPAWPLRPLRLTPLTPPPSDIAIARSQKPKDIAELADEIGLFPNEVSQYGRTKAKIALSVLDRLKDQKEGKYIVVAGITPTPLGEGKSTTLLGLVQALGAHRGRNSFACMRQPSQGPTFGVKGGAAGGGYSQVIPMEEFNLHLTGDIHAVTAANNLLAAQMDARIFHELTQKDGPLYDRLVPRIKGVRKFSAIQLRRLKRLGISKTDPDSLTDEEKTKFARLDIDPTKVMWNRVVDLNDRYLRKITIGQSPTEKGFTRETAFDISVASEIMAILALGTDVEDIKERLASMVVALDKRGNPVTADDLGMTGALLVLLKDAFEPTLMQSLEGTPVLVHTGPFANIAHGCSSILADKIAMKLAGENGYVATEAGFGSDIGMEKFFDIKCRASGSRPHCAVIVATVRALKMHGGGPPVTPGAPLHDVYVKENLELLSKGLCNLGKHISNGNKFGVPVVIAINRHGNDTEAELNLVKDFAEKNGAYRAVICNHWAKGGEGALDLADAVIAACEAPSKFDYLYPLDLPILDKVKKIAMEMYGAGHVEYTEEVLEKIKMFTDKGYDKFPICMAKTSNSLTGDPAIKGAPSGFTLKVNGIFVSVGAGFVVPMVGEISKMPGLPTRPSIYDIDLNTTTGEIEGLF
;
A
#
# COMPACT_ATOMS: atom_id res chain seq x y z
N MET A 1 -21.73 -51.55 -37.61
CA MET A 1 -22.40 -50.36 -37.04
C MET A 1 -21.67 -49.15 -37.58
N VAL A 2 -22.37 -48.13 -38.09
CA VAL A 2 -21.73 -46.87 -38.47
C VAL A 2 -21.57 -46.04 -37.21
N ALA A 3 -20.35 -45.57 -36.92
CA ALA A 3 -20.06 -44.78 -35.73
C ALA A 3 -20.82 -43.46 -35.75
N THR A 4 -21.28 -43.01 -34.57
CA THR A 4 -21.83 -41.66 -34.41
C THR A 4 -20.67 -40.66 -34.27
N PRO A 5 -20.55 -39.65 -35.15
CA PRO A 5 -19.47 -38.67 -35.05
C PRO A 5 -19.58 -37.85 -33.76
N ILE A 6 -18.49 -37.75 -33.00
CA ILE A 6 -18.43 -36.86 -31.83
C ILE A 6 -18.04 -35.46 -32.30
N SER A 7 -19.05 -34.61 -32.60
CA SER A 7 -18.82 -33.25 -33.07
C SER A 7 -18.30 -32.35 -31.95
N GLY A 8 -16.98 -32.20 -31.87
CA GLY A 8 -16.37 -31.29 -30.90
C GLY A 8 -16.70 -29.83 -31.17
N THR A 9 -16.94 -29.44 -32.41
CA THR A 9 -17.47 -28.10 -32.74
C THR A 9 -18.82 -27.82 -32.07
N ALA A 10 -19.75 -28.79 -32.07
CA ALA A 10 -21.06 -28.61 -31.45
C ALA A 10 -20.97 -28.54 -29.92
N VAL A 11 -20.16 -29.43 -29.32
CA VAL A 11 -19.92 -29.44 -27.86
C VAL A 11 -19.22 -28.15 -27.42
N ALA A 12 -18.21 -27.70 -28.17
CA ALA A 12 -17.52 -26.44 -27.92
C ALA A 12 -18.46 -25.22 -27.99
N GLY A 13 -19.38 -25.19 -28.95
CA GLY A 13 -20.41 -24.16 -29.05
C GLY A 13 -21.29 -24.09 -27.80
N SER A 14 -21.81 -25.23 -27.35
CA SER A 14 -22.63 -25.31 -26.12
C SER A 14 -21.87 -24.83 -24.87
N ILE A 15 -20.58 -25.13 -24.76
CA ILE A 15 -19.74 -24.64 -23.66
C ILE A 15 -19.52 -23.13 -23.76
N GLN A 16 -19.25 -22.61 -24.96
CA GLN A 16 -19.07 -21.19 -25.17
C GLN A 16 -20.33 -20.38 -24.84
N ASP A 17 -21.52 -20.91 -25.15
CA ASP A 17 -22.78 -20.26 -24.80
C ASP A 17 -22.98 -20.13 -23.28
N ASP A 18 -22.64 -21.19 -22.51
CA ASP A 18 -22.66 -21.14 -21.04
C ASP A 18 -21.63 -20.11 -20.50
N LEU A 19 -20.41 -20.14 -21.01
CA LEU A 19 -19.35 -19.22 -20.61
C LEU A 19 -19.71 -17.76 -20.89
N LYS A 20 -20.40 -17.48 -22.01
CA LYS A 20 -20.91 -16.14 -22.33
C LYS A 20 -21.85 -15.63 -21.23
N GLY A 21 -22.78 -16.46 -20.77
CA GLY A 21 -23.68 -16.12 -19.66
C GLY A 21 -22.91 -15.82 -18.36
N GLN A 22 -21.86 -16.58 -18.06
CA GLN A 22 -21.02 -16.33 -16.88
C GLN A 22 -20.24 -15.00 -16.98
N VAL A 23 -19.68 -14.68 -18.14
CA VAL A 23 -18.96 -13.40 -18.37
C VAL A 23 -19.92 -12.22 -18.28
N GLU A 24 -21.14 -12.35 -18.82
CA GLU A 24 -22.19 -11.32 -18.68
C GLU A 24 -22.57 -11.11 -17.22
N ALA A 25 -22.68 -12.17 -16.41
CA ALA A 25 -22.96 -12.06 -14.98
C ALA A 25 -21.86 -11.31 -14.22
N LEU A 26 -20.57 -11.57 -14.53
CA LEU A 26 -19.44 -10.82 -13.96
C LEU A 26 -19.53 -9.33 -14.31
N ARG A 27 -19.79 -9.00 -15.57
CA ARG A 27 -19.94 -7.61 -16.05
C ARG A 27 -21.11 -6.87 -15.40
N ARG A 28 -22.21 -7.56 -15.10
CA ARG A 28 -23.35 -6.97 -14.39
C ARG A 28 -22.98 -6.59 -12.95
N ARG A 29 -22.13 -7.38 -12.28
CA ARG A 29 -21.64 -7.09 -10.92
C ARG A 29 -20.57 -5.99 -10.90
N SER A 30 -19.73 -5.91 -11.94
CA SER A 30 -18.75 -4.84 -12.12
C SER A 30 -18.54 -4.53 -13.60
N PRO A 31 -19.10 -3.42 -14.12
CA PRO A 31 -18.99 -3.06 -15.54
C PRO A 31 -17.55 -2.80 -16.01
N SER A 32 -16.66 -2.40 -15.10
CA SER A 32 -15.23 -2.17 -15.39
C SER A 32 -14.41 -3.47 -15.44
N PHE A 33 -14.88 -4.56 -14.81
CA PHE A 33 -14.20 -5.85 -14.81
C PHE A 33 -14.41 -6.60 -16.13
N LYS A 34 -13.30 -6.90 -16.83
CA LYS A 34 -13.32 -7.64 -18.10
C LYS A 34 -12.29 -8.77 -18.04
N PRO A 35 -12.73 -10.04 -18.11
CA PRO A 35 -11.82 -11.17 -18.27
C PRO A 35 -10.89 -10.96 -19.46
N GLN A 36 -9.60 -11.29 -19.29
CA GLN A 36 -8.57 -11.05 -20.30
C GLN A 36 -7.65 -12.25 -20.45
N LEU A 37 -7.40 -12.63 -21.71
CA LEU A 37 -6.46 -13.67 -22.12
C LEU A 37 -5.26 -13.04 -22.85
N ALA A 38 -4.05 -13.35 -22.43
CA ALA A 38 -2.83 -13.03 -23.16
C ALA A 38 -2.40 -14.24 -24.00
N ILE A 39 -2.25 -14.06 -25.31
CA ILE A 39 -1.79 -15.08 -26.24
C ILE A 39 -0.39 -14.68 -26.72
N VAL A 40 0.63 -15.38 -26.23
CA VAL A 40 2.04 -15.10 -26.54
C VAL A 40 2.48 -15.94 -27.73
N GLN A 41 2.89 -15.30 -28.82
CA GLN A 41 3.39 -15.95 -30.03
C GLN A 41 4.83 -15.52 -30.28
N VAL A 42 5.72 -16.47 -30.50
CA VAL A 42 7.08 -16.22 -31.02
C VAL A 42 7.12 -16.60 -32.50
N GLY A 43 7.59 -15.68 -33.34
CA GLY A 43 7.65 -15.88 -34.78
C GLY A 43 6.27 -15.87 -35.44
N GLY A 44 6.10 -16.59 -36.54
CA GLY A 44 4.98 -16.35 -37.47
C GLY A 44 4.54 -17.54 -38.31
N ARG A 45 4.65 -18.77 -37.80
CA ARG A 45 4.20 -19.96 -38.54
C ARG A 45 2.69 -19.94 -38.83
N GLU A 46 2.33 -20.34 -40.05
CA GLU A 46 0.94 -20.26 -40.53
C GLU A 46 -0.01 -21.26 -39.82
N ASP A 47 0.50 -22.42 -39.40
CA ASP A 47 -0.25 -23.40 -38.60
C ASP A 47 -0.66 -22.82 -37.23
N SER A 48 0.25 -22.12 -36.54
CA SER A 48 -0.04 -21.40 -35.31
C SER A 48 -1.05 -20.27 -35.50
N ASN A 49 -0.99 -19.53 -36.62
CA ASN A 49 -1.90 -18.42 -36.91
C ASN A 49 -3.36 -18.87 -37.02
N VAL A 50 -3.63 -20.07 -37.56
CA VAL A 50 -4.99 -20.63 -37.64
C VAL A 50 -5.58 -20.81 -36.24
N TYR A 51 -4.84 -21.41 -35.31
CA TYR A 51 -5.27 -21.63 -33.93
C TYR A 51 -5.47 -20.33 -33.17
N ILE A 52 -4.57 -19.36 -33.36
CA ILE A 52 -4.72 -18.04 -32.73
C ILE A 52 -6.00 -17.36 -33.21
N ARG A 53 -6.32 -17.40 -34.52
CA ARG A 53 -7.59 -16.86 -35.04
C ARG A 53 -8.82 -17.50 -34.39
N MET A 54 -8.79 -18.83 -34.17
CA MET A 54 -9.87 -19.53 -33.47
C MET A 54 -10.00 -19.07 -32.01
N LYS A 55 -8.89 -18.91 -31.29
CA LYS A 55 -8.88 -18.42 -29.90
C LYS A 55 -9.40 -16.99 -29.79
N LEU A 56 -8.97 -16.11 -30.69
CA LEU A 56 -9.43 -14.71 -30.75
C LEU A 56 -10.94 -14.64 -30.99
N ARG A 57 -11.46 -15.39 -31.97
CA ARG A 57 -12.89 -15.43 -32.27
C ARG A 57 -13.71 -16.01 -31.11
N ALA A 58 -13.23 -17.08 -30.47
CA ALA A 58 -13.90 -17.67 -29.32
C ALA A 58 -13.95 -16.69 -28.14
N ALA A 59 -12.85 -16.00 -27.84
CA ALA A 59 -12.77 -14.98 -26.80
C ALA A 59 -13.75 -13.82 -27.07
N GLU A 60 -13.78 -13.31 -28.29
CA GLU A 60 -14.71 -12.25 -28.71
C GLU A 60 -16.18 -12.68 -28.53
N ASN A 61 -16.54 -13.89 -29.00
CA ASN A 61 -17.91 -14.42 -28.93
C ASN A 61 -18.46 -14.47 -27.49
N ILE A 62 -17.61 -14.81 -26.52
CA ILE A 62 -18.02 -14.94 -25.11
C ILE A 62 -17.73 -13.67 -24.28
N GLY A 63 -17.15 -12.63 -24.89
CA GLY A 63 -16.87 -11.36 -24.22
C GLY A 63 -15.58 -11.33 -23.38
N ILE A 64 -14.60 -12.19 -23.66
CA ILE A 64 -13.24 -12.08 -23.11
C ILE A 64 -12.42 -11.13 -24.00
N LYS A 65 -11.62 -10.25 -23.39
CA LYS A 65 -10.62 -9.46 -24.12
C LYS A 65 -9.38 -10.32 -24.39
N ALA A 66 -9.06 -10.59 -25.65
CA ALA A 66 -7.85 -11.32 -26.00
C ALA A 66 -6.77 -10.37 -26.52
N ASN A 67 -5.59 -10.38 -25.88
CA ASN A 67 -4.43 -9.64 -26.32
C ASN A 67 -3.47 -10.60 -27.04
N HIS A 68 -3.26 -10.37 -28.33
CA HIS A 68 -2.29 -11.13 -29.13
C HIS A 68 -0.92 -10.44 -29.08
N ILE A 69 0.02 -11.04 -28.35
CA ILE A 69 1.39 -10.53 -28.18
C ILE A 69 2.27 -11.26 -29.19
N ARG A 70 2.72 -10.52 -30.22
CA ARG A 70 3.57 -11.06 -31.29
C ARG A 70 5.02 -10.65 -31.05
N LEU A 71 5.85 -11.64 -30.77
CA LEU A 71 7.26 -11.47 -30.48
C LEU A 71 8.10 -11.91 -31.69
N PRO A 72 9.19 -11.19 -32.01
CA PRO A 72 10.00 -11.49 -33.19
C PRO A 72 10.72 -12.83 -33.04
N LYS A 73 11.16 -13.42 -34.16
CA LYS A 73 11.97 -14.66 -34.14
C LYS A 73 13.32 -14.48 -33.44
N THR A 74 13.81 -13.24 -33.39
CA THR A 74 15.08 -12.87 -32.77
C THR A 74 15.02 -12.79 -31.24
N ILE A 75 13.85 -12.96 -30.63
CA ILE A 75 13.70 -12.87 -29.17
C ILE A 75 14.53 -13.96 -28.49
N THR A 76 15.20 -13.58 -27.41
CA THR A 76 15.94 -14.51 -26.55
C THR A 76 15.03 -15.14 -25.51
N GLU A 77 15.45 -16.29 -24.94
CA GLU A 77 14.74 -16.92 -23.83
C GLU A 77 14.58 -15.95 -22.63
N THR A 78 15.60 -15.17 -22.32
CA THR A 78 15.56 -14.20 -21.21
C THR A 78 14.54 -13.09 -21.44
N GLU A 79 14.46 -12.53 -22.66
CA GLU A 79 13.47 -11.50 -23.00
C GLU A 79 12.05 -12.08 -22.96
N LEU A 80 11.84 -13.29 -23.48
CA LEU A 80 10.55 -13.97 -23.42
C LEU A 80 10.12 -14.24 -21.96
N LEU A 81 11.05 -14.64 -21.08
CA LEU A 81 10.77 -14.79 -19.65
C LEU A 81 10.38 -13.47 -18.98
N HIS A 82 10.96 -12.33 -19.40
CA HIS A 82 10.55 -11.01 -18.90
C HIS A 82 9.13 -10.66 -19.33
N GLU A 83 8.76 -10.93 -20.59
CA GLU A 83 7.39 -10.73 -21.08
C GLU A 83 6.38 -11.59 -20.31
N ILE A 84 6.69 -12.88 -20.09
CA ILE A 84 5.83 -13.76 -19.29
C ILE A 84 5.71 -13.26 -17.84
N ARG A 85 6.81 -12.78 -17.24
CA ARG A 85 6.79 -12.20 -15.89
C ARG A 85 5.90 -10.96 -15.83
N ALA A 86 6.01 -10.04 -16.78
CA ALA A 86 5.16 -8.85 -16.85
C ALA A 86 3.66 -9.21 -16.97
N LEU A 87 3.33 -10.28 -17.70
CA LEU A 87 1.95 -10.78 -17.80
C LEU A 87 1.47 -11.45 -16.50
N ASN A 88 2.34 -12.23 -15.85
CA ASN A 88 2.06 -12.83 -14.54
C ASN A 88 1.75 -11.75 -13.51
N GLU A 89 2.51 -10.66 -13.53
CA GLU A 89 2.36 -9.52 -12.64
C GLU A 89 1.15 -8.62 -12.99
N SER A 90 0.67 -8.65 -14.24
CA SER A 90 -0.41 -7.77 -14.66
C SER A 90 -1.76 -8.16 -14.05
N PRO A 91 -2.40 -7.28 -13.25
CA PRO A 91 -3.72 -7.57 -12.66
C PRO A 91 -4.84 -7.66 -13.69
N ALA A 92 -4.64 -7.06 -14.86
CA ALA A 92 -5.61 -7.09 -15.95
C ALA A 92 -5.57 -8.41 -16.72
N VAL A 93 -4.51 -9.21 -16.61
CA VAL A 93 -4.35 -10.50 -17.30
C VAL A 93 -4.76 -11.61 -16.37
N HIS A 94 -5.78 -12.38 -16.77
CA HIS A 94 -6.35 -13.46 -15.96
C HIS A 94 -5.87 -14.83 -16.46
N GLY A 95 -5.65 -14.97 -17.76
CA GLY A 95 -5.10 -16.16 -18.37
C GLY A 95 -3.95 -15.83 -19.32
N ILE A 96 -2.94 -16.71 -19.35
CA ILE A 96 -1.81 -16.65 -20.26
C ILE A 96 -1.71 -17.98 -20.99
N ILE A 97 -1.52 -17.92 -22.30
CA ILE A 97 -1.17 -19.07 -23.12
C ILE A 97 0.05 -18.75 -23.98
N VAL A 98 1.04 -19.64 -23.92
CA VAL A 98 2.22 -19.60 -24.79
C VAL A 98 1.90 -20.47 -26.01
N GLN A 99 1.80 -19.85 -27.18
CA GLN A 99 1.49 -20.56 -28.41
C GLN A 99 2.68 -21.40 -28.87
N MET A 100 2.49 -22.71 -28.89
CA MET A 100 3.46 -23.67 -29.40
C MET A 100 3.24 -23.98 -30.90
N PRO A 101 4.30 -24.34 -31.65
CA PRO A 101 5.72 -24.32 -31.25
C PRO A 101 6.31 -22.89 -31.24
N LEU A 102 7.38 -22.70 -30.46
CA LEU A 102 8.15 -21.45 -30.48
C LEU A 102 9.00 -21.38 -31.75
N ASP A 103 8.69 -20.45 -32.66
CA ASP A 103 9.39 -20.21 -33.93
C ASP A 103 10.48 -19.13 -33.74
N ALA A 104 11.50 -19.46 -32.96
CA ALA A 104 12.65 -18.61 -32.67
C ALA A 104 13.88 -19.01 -33.50
N GLU A 105 14.74 -18.03 -33.80
CA GLU A 105 16.04 -18.26 -34.46
C GLU A 105 17.05 -18.92 -33.51
N THR A 106 16.94 -18.62 -32.22
CA THR A 106 17.75 -19.24 -31.17
C THR A 106 16.96 -20.33 -30.46
N ALA A 107 17.64 -21.36 -29.96
CA ALA A 107 16.99 -22.42 -29.20
C ALA A 107 16.45 -21.86 -27.88
N ILE A 108 15.15 -22.04 -27.66
CA ILE A 108 14.44 -21.67 -26.43
C ILE A 108 13.88 -22.95 -25.81
N ASP A 109 14.08 -23.14 -24.51
CA ASP A 109 13.44 -24.22 -23.77
C ASP A 109 11.96 -23.92 -23.58
N ALA A 110 11.14 -24.51 -24.45
CA ALA A 110 9.69 -24.36 -24.40
C ALA A 110 9.07 -24.75 -23.06
N HIS A 111 9.62 -25.77 -22.37
CA HIS A 111 9.12 -26.18 -21.07
C HIS A 111 9.40 -25.11 -20.02
N ARG A 112 10.61 -24.56 -20.01
CA ARG A 112 10.97 -23.45 -19.11
C ARG A 112 10.05 -22.25 -19.31
N ILE A 113 9.68 -21.95 -20.55
CA ILE A 113 8.75 -20.85 -20.87
C ILE A 113 7.32 -21.15 -20.39
N THR A 114 6.78 -22.33 -20.66
CA THR A 114 5.43 -22.68 -20.21
C THR A 114 5.34 -22.79 -18.69
N ASP A 115 6.40 -23.29 -18.03
CA ASP A 115 6.50 -23.41 -16.58
C ASP A 115 6.71 -22.06 -15.88
N ALA A 116 7.21 -21.04 -16.60
CA ALA A 116 7.30 -19.68 -16.10
C ALA A 116 5.93 -18.97 -16.03
N VAL A 117 4.89 -19.48 -16.69
CA VAL A 117 3.52 -18.97 -16.51
C VAL A 117 3.05 -19.34 -15.10
N SER A 118 2.56 -18.36 -14.35
CA SER A 118 2.06 -18.59 -12.98
C SER A 118 0.99 -19.68 -12.98
N PRO A 119 1.02 -20.64 -12.04
CA PRO A 119 0.00 -21.69 -11.94
C PRO A 119 -1.43 -21.15 -11.91
N ASP A 120 -1.64 -19.96 -11.34
CA ASP A 120 -2.95 -19.30 -11.22
C ASP A 120 -3.39 -18.54 -12.48
N LYS A 121 -2.52 -18.43 -13.49
CA LYS A 121 -2.82 -17.83 -14.81
C LYS A 121 -2.55 -18.78 -15.98
N ASP A 122 -2.02 -19.97 -15.71
CA ASP A 122 -1.77 -21.03 -16.69
C ASP A 122 -3.08 -21.69 -17.13
N VAL A 123 -3.80 -21.00 -18.01
CA VAL A 123 -5.10 -21.46 -18.49
C VAL A 123 -4.98 -22.60 -19.50
N ASP A 124 -3.78 -22.89 -20.01
CA ASP A 124 -3.53 -24.08 -20.84
C ASP A 124 -3.27 -25.33 -20.01
N GLY A 125 -2.88 -25.16 -18.74
CA GLY A 125 -2.66 -26.22 -17.75
C GLY A 125 -1.32 -26.95 -17.92
N LEU A 126 -0.30 -26.27 -18.45
CA LEU A 126 1.02 -26.86 -18.76
C LEU A 126 2.11 -26.55 -17.72
N ASN A 127 1.80 -25.76 -16.69
CA ASN A 127 2.69 -25.53 -15.56
C ASN A 127 2.83 -26.81 -14.73
N THR A 128 4.04 -27.12 -14.27
CA THR A 128 4.34 -28.34 -13.51
C THR A 128 3.49 -28.50 -12.25
N VAL A 129 3.10 -27.40 -11.60
CA VAL A 129 2.19 -27.41 -10.44
C VAL A 129 0.81 -27.92 -10.83
N ASN A 130 0.24 -27.42 -11.94
CA ASN A 130 -1.06 -27.85 -12.44
C ASN A 130 -1.02 -29.30 -12.94
N GLU A 131 0.01 -29.69 -13.68
CA GLU A 131 0.25 -31.09 -14.10
C GLU A 131 0.36 -32.02 -12.89
N GLY A 132 1.13 -31.62 -11.87
CA GLY A 132 1.34 -32.38 -10.63
C GLY A 132 0.06 -32.55 -9.82
N ARG A 133 -0.76 -31.50 -9.71
CA ARG A 133 -2.08 -31.55 -9.06
C ARG A 133 -2.99 -32.59 -9.73
N VAL A 134 -3.08 -32.56 -11.06
CA VAL A 134 -3.84 -33.57 -11.84
C VAL A 134 -3.29 -34.97 -11.60
N ALA A 135 -1.97 -35.16 -11.54
CA ALA A 135 -1.37 -36.47 -11.31
C ALA A 135 -1.72 -37.07 -9.94
N VAL A 136 -1.90 -36.25 -8.91
CA VAL A 136 -2.28 -36.71 -7.54
C VAL A 136 -3.79 -36.66 -7.27
N GLY A 137 -4.60 -36.25 -8.25
CA GLY A 137 -6.06 -36.19 -8.14
C GLY A 137 -6.60 -34.92 -7.52
N ASP A 138 -5.75 -33.91 -7.32
CA ASP A 138 -6.18 -32.57 -6.96
C ASP A 138 -6.63 -31.83 -8.23
N LEU A 139 -7.94 -31.72 -8.43
CA LEU A 139 -8.53 -31.02 -9.58
C LEU A 139 -8.87 -29.55 -9.28
N SER A 140 -8.31 -28.98 -8.20
CA SER A 140 -8.49 -27.56 -7.86
C SER A 140 -7.66 -26.61 -8.73
N GLY A 141 -6.60 -27.09 -9.37
CA GLY A 141 -5.79 -26.33 -10.35
C GLY A 141 -6.48 -26.13 -11.71
N PHE A 142 -5.74 -25.62 -12.70
CA PHE A 142 -6.21 -25.66 -14.09
C PHE A 142 -5.91 -27.01 -14.70
N ILE A 143 -6.94 -27.62 -15.29
CA ILE A 143 -6.81 -28.89 -15.98
C ILE A 143 -6.32 -28.61 -17.41
N PRO A 144 -5.33 -29.39 -17.93
CA PRO A 144 -4.82 -29.19 -19.28
C PRO A 144 -5.93 -29.25 -20.34
N CYS A 145 -5.97 -28.26 -21.24
CA CYS A 145 -7.13 -28.00 -22.08
C CYS A 145 -7.50 -29.16 -23.02
N THR A 146 -6.50 -29.73 -23.69
CA THR A 146 -6.72 -30.82 -24.66
C THR A 146 -7.17 -32.11 -23.95
N PRO A 147 -6.49 -32.58 -22.88
CA PRO A 147 -6.96 -33.66 -22.03
C PRO A 147 -8.39 -33.48 -21.49
N ALA A 148 -8.72 -32.30 -20.95
CA ALA A 148 -10.07 -31.99 -20.47
C ALA A 148 -11.10 -32.08 -21.60
N GLY A 149 -10.75 -31.59 -22.80
CA GLY A 149 -11.59 -31.70 -23.99
C GLY A 149 -11.85 -33.15 -24.38
N CYS A 150 -10.86 -34.03 -24.28
CA CYS A 150 -11.02 -35.47 -24.55
C CYS A 150 -12.00 -36.13 -23.59
N VAL A 151 -11.85 -35.88 -22.28
CA VAL A 151 -12.73 -36.44 -21.25
C VAL A 151 -14.17 -35.93 -21.43
N GLU A 152 -14.35 -34.64 -21.70
CA GLU A 152 -15.68 -34.07 -21.97
C GLU A 152 -16.33 -34.69 -23.22
N LEU A 153 -15.57 -34.88 -24.31
CA LEU A 153 -16.07 -35.55 -25.51
C LEU A 153 -16.53 -36.99 -25.22
N ILE A 154 -15.79 -37.74 -24.41
CA ILE A 154 -16.19 -39.09 -24.00
C ILE A 154 -17.49 -39.03 -23.20
N LYS A 155 -17.60 -38.12 -22.21
CA LYS A 155 -18.82 -37.95 -21.41
C LYS A 155 -20.06 -37.65 -22.27
N ARG A 156 -19.89 -36.85 -23.34
CA ARG A 156 -20.97 -36.51 -24.28
C ARG A 156 -21.47 -37.68 -25.13
N THR A 157 -20.73 -38.79 -25.20
CA THR A 157 -21.21 -40.02 -25.87
C THR A 157 -22.25 -40.79 -25.05
N GLY A 158 -22.39 -40.50 -23.75
CA GLY A 158 -23.21 -41.26 -22.82
C GLY A 158 -22.59 -42.59 -22.36
N VAL A 159 -21.39 -42.95 -22.84
CA VAL A 159 -20.65 -44.13 -22.37
C VAL A 159 -19.98 -43.82 -21.03
N SER A 160 -20.26 -44.63 -20.00
CA SER A 160 -19.59 -44.53 -18.69
C SER A 160 -18.08 -44.80 -18.82
N ILE A 161 -17.25 -43.92 -18.25
CA ILE A 161 -15.80 -44.08 -18.17
C ILE A 161 -15.41 -45.04 -17.04
N ALA A 162 -16.12 -44.98 -15.91
CA ALA A 162 -15.84 -45.78 -14.74
C ALA A 162 -15.87 -47.29 -15.05
N GLY A 163 -14.82 -48.01 -14.64
CA GLY A 163 -14.67 -49.45 -14.83
C GLY A 163 -14.31 -49.88 -16.25
N LYS A 164 -14.12 -48.95 -17.20
CA LYS A 164 -13.70 -49.27 -18.57
C LYS A 164 -12.20 -49.47 -18.71
N ASN A 165 -11.83 -50.31 -19.67
CA ASN A 165 -10.44 -50.42 -20.11
C ASN A 165 -10.15 -49.32 -21.14
N VAL A 166 -9.25 -48.42 -20.80
CA VAL A 166 -8.88 -47.28 -21.65
C VAL A 166 -7.45 -47.43 -22.11
N VAL A 167 -7.21 -47.32 -23.40
CA VAL A 167 -5.86 -47.31 -23.97
C VAL A 167 -5.55 -45.92 -24.49
N VAL A 168 -4.46 -45.33 -24.01
CA VAL A 168 -3.95 -44.05 -24.48
C VAL A 168 -2.69 -44.29 -25.30
N ILE A 169 -2.74 -44.04 -26.61
CA ILE A 169 -1.59 -44.16 -27.50
C ILE A 169 -0.92 -42.79 -27.62
N GLY A 170 0.10 -42.56 -26.82
CA GLY A 170 0.81 -41.29 -26.70
C GLY A 170 1.21 -41.04 -25.24
N ARG A 171 2.41 -40.50 -25.02
CA ARG A 171 2.95 -40.18 -23.68
C ARG A 171 3.53 -38.77 -23.60
N SER A 172 3.04 -37.88 -24.45
CA SER A 172 3.46 -36.47 -24.43
C SER A 172 2.99 -35.79 -23.15
N ARG A 173 3.70 -34.75 -22.74
CA ARG A 173 3.31 -33.90 -21.60
C ARG A 173 2.04 -33.09 -21.88
N ILE A 174 1.74 -32.84 -23.16
CA ILE A 174 0.61 -32.00 -23.58
C ILE A 174 -0.73 -32.76 -23.57
N VAL A 175 -0.73 -34.04 -24.00
CA VAL A 175 -1.98 -34.80 -24.16
C VAL A 175 -1.89 -36.18 -23.51
N GLY A 176 -0.92 -37.00 -23.90
CA GLY A 176 -0.90 -38.42 -23.57
C GLY A 176 -0.85 -38.70 -22.06
N THR A 177 0.13 -38.12 -21.35
CA THR A 177 0.24 -38.34 -19.91
C THR A 177 -0.93 -37.71 -19.14
N PRO A 178 -1.30 -36.43 -19.32
CA PRO A 178 -2.35 -35.85 -18.49
C PRO A 178 -3.74 -36.43 -18.78
N VAL A 179 -4.07 -36.80 -20.03
CA VAL A 179 -5.36 -37.47 -20.30
C VAL A 179 -5.42 -38.84 -19.63
N SER A 180 -4.30 -39.55 -19.56
CA SER A 180 -4.24 -40.83 -18.85
C SER A 180 -4.49 -40.67 -17.35
N GLU A 181 -3.96 -39.61 -16.71
CA GLU A 181 -4.22 -39.34 -15.30
C GLU A 181 -5.69 -38.93 -15.07
N LEU A 182 -6.25 -38.05 -15.89
CA LEU A 182 -7.67 -37.67 -15.77
C LEU A 182 -8.60 -38.88 -15.90
N LEU A 183 -8.32 -39.79 -16.83
CA LEU A 183 -9.13 -40.99 -17.01
C LEU A 183 -9.03 -41.95 -15.81
N LYS A 184 -7.89 -42.03 -15.11
CA LYS A 184 -7.78 -42.77 -13.84
C LYS A 184 -8.68 -42.15 -12.77
N TRP A 185 -8.73 -40.82 -12.69
CA TRP A 185 -9.59 -40.10 -11.76
C TRP A 185 -11.09 -40.17 -12.12
N GLU A 186 -11.41 -40.53 -13.37
CA GLU A 186 -12.75 -40.95 -13.81
C GLU A 186 -12.99 -42.46 -13.59
N HIS A 187 -12.16 -43.11 -12.76
CA HIS A 187 -12.24 -44.52 -12.36
C HIS A 187 -12.06 -45.54 -13.50
N ALA A 188 -11.33 -45.17 -14.56
CA ALA A 188 -10.96 -46.13 -15.61
C ALA A 188 -9.68 -46.92 -15.27
N THR A 189 -9.57 -48.12 -15.85
CA THR A 189 -8.28 -48.83 -15.92
C THR A 189 -7.53 -48.37 -17.17
N VAL A 190 -6.41 -47.65 -16.99
CA VAL A 190 -5.72 -46.96 -18.09
C VAL A 190 -4.40 -47.63 -18.44
N THR A 191 -4.21 -47.99 -19.71
CA THR A 191 -2.94 -48.48 -20.28
C THR A 191 -2.34 -47.42 -21.20
N VAL A 192 -1.15 -46.92 -20.87
CA VAL A 192 -0.43 -45.93 -21.69
C VAL A 192 0.53 -46.64 -22.63
N CYS A 193 0.37 -46.38 -23.93
CA CYS A 193 1.16 -46.94 -25.01
C CYS A 193 1.98 -45.86 -25.73
N HIS A 194 3.09 -46.24 -26.35
CA HIS A 194 3.94 -45.35 -27.13
C HIS A 194 4.51 -46.05 -28.35
N SER A 195 5.20 -45.32 -29.24
CA SER A 195 5.74 -45.87 -30.50
C SER A 195 6.68 -47.08 -30.35
N LYS A 196 7.29 -47.25 -29.16
CA LYS A 196 8.14 -48.42 -28.82
C LYS A 196 7.40 -49.57 -28.11
N THR A 197 6.09 -49.47 -27.91
CA THR A 197 5.31 -50.51 -27.23
C THR A 197 5.18 -51.73 -28.15
N LYS A 198 5.55 -52.92 -27.66
CA LYS A 198 5.38 -54.18 -28.41
C LYS A 198 3.90 -54.53 -28.51
N ASN A 199 3.49 -55.12 -29.64
CA ASN A 199 2.11 -55.56 -29.90
C ASN A 199 1.06 -54.45 -29.75
N LEU A 200 1.43 -53.22 -30.16
CA LEU A 200 0.59 -52.03 -30.00
C LEU A 200 -0.83 -52.19 -30.56
N SER A 201 -0.99 -52.84 -31.72
CA SER A 201 -2.29 -53.11 -32.34
C SER A 201 -3.16 -54.02 -31.48
N GLU A 202 -2.58 -55.05 -30.86
CA GLU A 202 -3.32 -55.99 -30.03
C GLU A 202 -3.72 -55.37 -28.69
N ILE A 203 -2.87 -54.51 -28.12
CA ILE A 203 -3.21 -53.76 -26.92
C ILE A 203 -4.34 -52.77 -27.23
N ALA A 204 -4.28 -52.04 -28.35
CA ALA A 204 -5.32 -51.10 -28.77
C ALA A 204 -6.69 -51.77 -28.94
N LYS A 205 -6.74 -53.02 -29.43
CA LYS A 205 -7.97 -53.82 -29.56
C LYS A 205 -8.64 -54.19 -28.24
N THR A 206 -7.98 -54.03 -27.09
CA THR A 206 -8.59 -54.29 -25.78
C THR A 206 -9.43 -53.11 -25.27
N ALA A 207 -9.25 -51.93 -25.87
CA ALA A 207 -9.78 -50.67 -25.38
C ALA A 207 -11.31 -50.57 -25.58
N ASP A 208 -12.04 -50.30 -24.50
CA ASP A 208 -13.42 -49.81 -24.59
C ASP A 208 -13.45 -48.33 -25.01
N ILE A 209 -12.43 -47.59 -24.62
CA ILE A 209 -12.18 -46.20 -25.04
C ILE A 209 -10.72 -46.10 -25.49
N LEU A 210 -10.49 -45.63 -26.71
CA LEU A 210 -9.17 -45.47 -27.32
C LEU A 210 -8.88 -43.99 -27.54
N VAL A 211 -7.86 -43.44 -26.86
CA VAL A 211 -7.38 -42.06 -27.06
C VAL A 211 -6.06 -42.11 -27.82
N VAL A 212 -5.98 -41.44 -28.98
CA VAL A 212 -4.81 -41.48 -29.86
C VAL A 212 -4.20 -40.09 -30.00
N ALA A 213 -2.94 -39.96 -29.59
CA ALA A 213 -2.17 -38.71 -29.58
C ALA A 213 -0.67 -39.01 -29.83
N ILE A 214 -0.37 -39.69 -30.93
CA ILE A 214 0.98 -40.16 -31.29
C ILE A 214 1.68 -39.28 -32.33
N GLY A 215 0.96 -38.38 -32.99
CA GLY A 215 1.49 -37.42 -33.96
C GLY A 215 1.97 -38.09 -35.25
N ARG A 216 1.23 -39.10 -35.72
CA ARG A 216 1.52 -39.85 -36.95
C ARG A 216 0.23 -40.12 -37.70
N ALA A 217 0.08 -39.46 -38.84
CA ALA A 217 -1.11 -39.55 -39.69
C ALA A 217 -1.53 -41.00 -39.96
N GLU A 218 -2.79 -41.31 -39.66
CA GLU A 218 -3.44 -42.62 -39.90
C GLU A 218 -2.61 -43.84 -39.46
N MET A 219 -1.85 -43.72 -38.38
CA MET A 219 -1.11 -44.86 -37.81
C MET A 219 -2.07 -45.91 -37.24
N VAL A 220 -3.15 -45.48 -36.59
CA VAL A 220 -4.16 -46.36 -36.02
C VAL A 220 -5.21 -46.67 -37.07
N ARG A 221 -5.28 -47.94 -37.48
CA ARG A 221 -6.19 -48.46 -38.51
C ARG A 221 -7.47 -49.01 -37.89
N GLY A 222 -8.52 -49.19 -38.69
CA GLY A 222 -9.81 -49.74 -38.22
C GLY A 222 -9.68 -51.11 -37.57
N SER A 223 -8.74 -51.92 -38.05
CA SER A 223 -8.43 -53.26 -37.51
C SER A 223 -7.83 -53.23 -36.09
N TRP A 224 -7.37 -52.08 -35.60
CA TRP A 224 -6.80 -51.92 -34.25
C TRP A 224 -7.87 -51.57 -33.20
N ILE A 225 -9.10 -51.30 -33.63
CA ILE A 225 -10.17 -50.77 -32.79
C ILE A 225 -11.11 -51.92 -32.40
N LYS A 226 -11.43 -52.01 -31.11
CA LYS A 226 -12.46 -52.93 -30.61
C LYS A 226 -13.83 -52.53 -31.18
N PRO A 227 -14.63 -53.46 -31.73
CA PRO A 227 -15.99 -53.16 -32.17
C PRO A 227 -16.81 -52.50 -31.05
N GLY A 228 -17.42 -51.35 -31.34
CA GLY A 228 -18.21 -50.59 -30.38
C GLY A 228 -17.41 -49.66 -29.43
N ALA A 229 -16.07 -49.59 -29.55
CA ALA A 229 -15.27 -48.67 -28.75
C ALA A 229 -15.56 -47.19 -29.07
N VAL A 230 -15.28 -46.31 -28.10
CA VAL A 230 -15.23 -44.86 -28.30
C VAL A 230 -13.81 -44.47 -28.70
N VAL A 231 -13.63 -43.76 -29.80
CA VAL A 231 -12.31 -43.36 -30.31
C VAL A 231 -12.16 -41.84 -30.30
N ILE A 232 -11.17 -41.36 -29.55
CA ILE A 232 -10.78 -39.94 -29.50
C ILE A 232 -9.45 -39.78 -30.24
N ASP A 233 -9.49 -39.11 -31.38
CA ASP A 233 -8.32 -38.75 -32.20
C ASP A 233 -7.89 -37.31 -31.91
N CYS A 234 -6.75 -37.17 -31.24
CA CYS A 234 -6.14 -35.90 -30.89
C CYS A 234 -5.09 -35.45 -31.92
N GLY A 235 -4.74 -36.31 -32.89
CA GLY A 235 -3.71 -36.06 -33.88
C GLY A 235 -4.17 -35.07 -34.94
N ILE A 236 -3.27 -34.16 -35.34
CA ILE A 236 -3.50 -33.25 -36.46
C ILE A 236 -2.21 -33.19 -37.27
N ASN A 237 -2.26 -33.77 -38.46
CA ASN A 237 -1.11 -33.91 -39.34
C ASN A 237 -1.46 -33.33 -40.72
N PRO A 238 -0.55 -32.60 -41.38
CA PRO A 238 -0.74 -32.23 -42.78
C PRO A 238 -0.74 -33.48 -43.66
N ASP A 239 -1.69 -33.56 -44.59
CA ASP A 239 -1.75 -34.64 -45.58
C ASP A 239 -0.52 -34.54 -46.51
N PRO A 240 0.35 -35.58 -46.55
CA PRO A 240 1.57 -35.57 -47.35
C PRO A 240 1.31 -35.40 -48.86
N GLN A 241 0.11 -35.75 -49.33
CA GLN A 241 -0.28 -35.74 -50.74
C GLN A 241 -1.14 -34.52 -51.11
N LYS A 242 -1.81 -33.91 -50.12
CA LYS A 242 -2.67 -32.74 -50.31
C LYS A 242 -2.38 -31.71 -49.23
N SER A 243 -1.42 -30.81 -49.46
CA SER A 243 -0.91 -29.83 -48.47
C SER A 243 -1.95 -28.98 -47.72
N LYS A 244 -3.20 -28.91 -48.18
CA LYS A 244 -4.32 -28.19 -47.52
C LYS A 244 -5.28 -29.09 -46.72
N LYS A 245 -5.14 -30.42 -46.75
CA LYS A 245 -5.99 -31.36 -46.02
C LYS A 245 -5.28 -31.78 -44.72
N LEU A 246 -6.02 -31.86 -43.62
CA LEU A 246 -5.52 -32.34 -42.33
C LEU A 246 -6.03 -33.76 -42.09
N LEU A 247 -5.16 -34.63 -41.59
CA LEU A 247 -5.46 -36.01 -41.23
C LEU A 247 -5.21 -36.22 -39.73
N GLY A 248 -6.05 -37.04 -39.12
CA GLY A 248 -5.89 -37.50 -37.75
C GLY A 248 -4.81 -38.57 -37.61
N ASP A 249 -4.51 -38.98 -36.37
CA ASP A 249 -3.66 -40.15 -36.13
C ASP A 249 -4.42 -41.46 -36.41
N VAL A 250 -5.75 -41.40 -36.50
CA VAL A 250 -6.66 -42.51 -36.79
C VAL A 250 -7.15 -42.42 -38.23
N ALA A 251 -7.18 -43.55 -38.94
CA ALA A 251 -7.82 -43.66 -40.25
C ALA A 251 -9.35 -43.53 -40.10
N TYR A 252 -9.88 -42.29 -40.16
CA TYR A 252 -11.27 -41.96 -39.78
C TYR A 252 -12.32 -42.81 -40.51
N ALA A 253 -12.16 -43.06 -41.81
CA ALA A 253 -13.10 -43.86 -42.60
C ALA A 253 -13.16 -45.32 -42.12
N GLU A 254 -12.01 -45.91 -41.80
CA GLU A 254 -11.93 -47.28 -41.29
C GLU A 254 -12.47 -47.36 -39.85
N ALA A 255 -12.08 -46.40 -38.99
CA ALA A 255 -12.53 -46.33 -37.61
C ALA A 255 -14.05 -46.13 -37.50
N SER A 256 -14.63 -45.30 -38.38
CA SER A 256 -16.08 -45.04 -38.41
C SER A 256 -16.92 -46.28 -38.74
N ALA A 257 -16.33 -47.31 -39.35
CA ALA A 257 -17.03 -48.57 -39.64
C ALA A 257 -17.04 -49.55 -38.45
N VAL A 258 -16.19 -49.32 -37.43
CA VAL A 258 -15.93 -50.26 -36.32
C VAL A 258 -16.32 -49.69 -34.96
N ALA A 259 -15.98 -48.42 -34.70
CA ALA A 259 -16.24 -47.74 -33.44
C ALA A 259 -17.73 -47.47 -33.22
N SER A 260 -18.16 -47.30 -31.97
CA SER A 260 -19.48 -46.72 -31.67
C SER A 260 -19.48 -45.21 -31.89
N HIS A 261 -18.35 -44.57 -31.57
CA HIS A 261 -18.15 -43.14 -31.69
C HIS A 261 -16.72 -42.82 -32.12
N VAL A 262 -16.54 -41.80 -32.95
CA VAL A 262 -15.21 -41.33 -33.36
C VAL A 262 -15.21 -39.81 -33.57
N THR A 263 -14.17 -39.13 -33.09
CA THR A 263 -13.98 -37.69 -33.32
C THR A 263 -13.49 -37.42 -34.76
N PRO A 264 -14.05 -36.44 -35.49
CA PRO A 264 -13.56 -36.06 -36.80
C PRO A 264 -12.29 -35.19 -36.70
N VAL A 265 -11.43 -35.26 -37.72
CA VAL A 265 -10.27 -34.36 -37.87
C VAL A 265 -10.36 -33.70 -39.24
N PRO A 266 -10.54 -32.36 -39.33
CA PRO A 266 -10.78 -31.40 -38.24
C PRO A 266 -12.21 -31.47 -37.67
N GLY A 267 -12.45 -30.81 -36.52
CA GLY A 267 -13.80 -30.64 -35.95
C GLY A 267 -14.09 -31.46 -34.68
N GLY A 268 -13.15 -32.31 -34.26
CA GLY A 268 -13.19 -33.09 -33.02
C GLY A 268 -12.50 -32.38 -31.86
N VAL A 269 -11.29 -32.84 -31.50
CA VAL A 269 -10.59 -32.38 -30.28
C VAL A 269 -10.14 -30.92 -30.35
N GLY A 270 -9.70 -30.41 -31.51
CA GLY A 270 -9.18 -29.04 -31.65
C GLY A 270 -10.11 -27.92 -31.17
N PRO A 271 -11.39 -27.85 -31.62
CA PRO A 271 -12.38 -26.93 -31.08
C PRO A 271 -12.57 -27.03 -29.56
N MET A 272 -12.48 -28.24 -29.00
CA MET A 272 -12.61 -28.47 -27.56
C MET A 272 -11.43 -27.93 -26.77
N THR A 273 -10.21 -28.02 -27.30
CA THR A 273 -9.04 -27.37 -26.70
C THR A 273 -9.27 -25.86 -26.53
N VAL A 274 -9.80 -25.19 -27.57
CA VAL A 274 -10.12 -23.75 -27.48
C VAL A 274 -11.25 -23.47 -26.49
N ALA A 275 -12.30 -24.31 -26.45
CA ALA A 275 -13.39 -24.13 -25.50
C ALA A 275 -12.93 -24.32 -24.04
N MET A 276 -12.08 -25.31 -23.76
CA MET A 276 -11.50 -25.53 -22.43
C MET A 276 -10.56 -24.40 -22.03
N LEU A 277 -9.79 -23.84 -22.97
CA LEU A 277 -8.95 -22.67 -22.71
C LEU A 277 -9.79 -21.46 -22.29
N MET A 278 -10.92 -21.23 -22.98
CA MET A 278 -11.86 -20.18 -22.60
C MET A 278 -12.47 -20.45 -21.23
N ARG A 279 -12.86 -21.71 -20.95
CA ARG A 279 -13.38 -22.11 -19.63
C ARG A 279 -12.38 -21.82 -18.51
N ASN A 280 -11.12 -22.22 -18.68
CA ASN A 280 -10.06 -21.94 -17.72
C ASN A 280 -9.83 -20.44 -17.56
N THR A 281 -9.90 -19.66 -18.64
CA THR A 281 -9.78 -18.19 -18.59
C THR A 281 -10.92 -17.53 -17.80
N VAL A 282 -12.18 -17.96 -18.04
CA VAL A 282 -13.33 -17.48 -17.26
C VAL A 282 -13.19 -17.88 -15.80
N LEU A 283 -12.75 -19.11 -15.53
CA LEU A 283 -12.51 -19.60 -14.17
C LEU A 283 -11.42 -18.77 -13.46
N ALA A 284 -10.30 -18.49 -14.11
CA ALA A 284 -9.24 -17.65 -13.57
C ALA A 284 -9.76 -16.24 -13.25
N ALA A 285 -10.51 -15.64 -14.18
CA ALA A 285 -11.12 -14.33 -13.98
C ALA A 285 -12.13 -14.33 -12.84
N LYS A 286 -12.97 -15.36 -12.74
CA LYS A 286 -13.94 -15.53 -11.66
C LYS A 286 -13.24 -15.68 -10.31
N ARG A 287 -12.18 -16.49 -10.20
CA ARG A 287 -11.39 -16.65 -8.97
C ARG A 287 -10.81 -15.32 -8.50
N GLN A 288 -10.20 -14.57 -9.41
CA GLN A 288 -9.66 -13.25 -9.08
C GLN A 288 -10.78 -12.27 -8.68
N PHE A 289 -11.92 -12.28 -9.38
CA PHE A 289 -13.08 -11.44 -9.06
C PHE A 289 -13.69 -11.76 -7.69
N ASP A 290 -13.87 -13.04 -7.39
CA ASP A 290 -14.40 -13.49 -6.10
C ASP A 290 -13.42 -13.17 -4.96
N ARG A 291 -12.09 -13.25 -5.20
CA ARG A 291 -11.07 -12.79 -4.24
C ARG A 291 -11.16 -11.28 -3.97
N LEU A 292 -11.38 -10.47 -5.00
CA LEU A 292 -11.54 -9.01 -4.87
C LEU A 292 -12.81 -8.61 -4.11
N LEU A 293 -13.88 -9.40 -4.23
CA LEU A 293 -15.16 -9.17 -3.56
C LEU A 293 -15.31 -9.95 -2.24
N ALA A 294 -14.28 -10.68 -1.82
CA ALA A 294 -14.33 -11.44 -0.59
C ALA A 294 -14.60 -10.48 0.59
N PRO A 295 -15.59 -10.76 1.45
CA PRO A 295 -15.94 -9.87 2.55
C PRO A 295 -14.85 -9.82 3.63
N ALA A 296 -13.97 -10.82 3.65
CA ALA A 296 -12.83 -10.92 4.53
C ALA A 296 -11.64 -11.52 3.78
N TRP A 297 -10.44 -11.10 4.14
CA TRP A 297 -9.19 -11.68 3.68
C TRP A 297 -9.00 -13.08 4.27
N PRO A 298 -8.32 -13.99 3.54
CA PRO A 298 -7.85 -15.26 4.08
C PRO A 298 -6.61 -15.04 4.99
N LEU A 299 -6.67 -14.05 5.88
CA LEU A 299 -5.59 -13.72 6.80
C LEU A 299 -5.35 -14.93 7.73
N ARG A 300 -4.09 -15.35 7.87
CA ARG A 300 -3.71 -16.43 8.80
C ARG A 300 -3.06 -15.81 10.05
N PRO A 301 -3.78 -15.53 11.16
CA PRO A 301 -3.20 -14.81 12.28
C PRO A 301 -2.01 -15.56 12.88
N LEU A 302 -0.99 -14.82 13.34
CA LEU A 302 0.09 -15.40 14.13
C LEU A 302 -0.42 -15.64 15.55
N ARG A 303 -0.18 -16.83 16.08
CA ARG A 303 -0.59 -17.18 17.44
C ARG A 303 0.24 -16.39 18.46
N LEU A 304 -0.43 -15.80 19.44
CA LEU A 304 0.21 -15.25 20.64
C LEU A 304 0.09 -16.22 21.82
N THR A 305 1.14 -16.26 22.65
CA THR A 305 1.13 -16.96 23.95
C THR A 305 1.61 -15.98 25.01
N PRO A 306 0.71 -15.14 25.57
CA PRO A 306 1.11 -14.14 26.55
C PRO A 306 1.65 -14.76 27.85
N LEU A 307 2.71 -14.17 28.39
CA LEU A 307 3.31 -14.55 29.67
C LEU A 307 2.86 -13.61 30.79
N THR A 308 2.84 -14.11 32.03
CA THR A 308 2.49 -13.33 33.21
C THR A 308 3.57 -13.51 34.29
N PRO A 309 4.25 -12.45 34.75
CA PRO A 309 4.15 -11.07 34.25
C PRO A 309 4.69 -10.93 32.81
N PRO A 310 4.21 -9.96 32.01
CA PRO A 310 4.73 -9.72 30.67
C PRO A 310 6.24 -9.37 30.69
N PRO A 311 7.05 -9.91 29.75
CA PRO A 311 8.45 -9.53 29.57
C PRO A 311 8.60 -8.08 29.08
N SER A 312 9.85 -7.63 28.86
CA SER A 312 10.11 -6.36 28.18
C SER A 312 9.58 -6.38 26.75
N ASP A 313 9.22 -5.21 26.22
CA ASP A 313 8.64 -5.06 24.88
C ASP A 313 9.54 -5.69 23.79
N ILE A 314 10.85 -5.46 23.87
CA ILE A 314 11.82 -6.04 22.93
C ILE A 314 11.91 -7.58 23.04
N ALA A 315 11.82 -8.14 24.25
CA ALA A 315 11.81 -9.58 24.42
C ALA A 315 10.54 -10.21 23.81
N ILE A 316 9.39 -9.55 23.96
CA ILE A 316 8.14 -9.96 23.31
C ILE A 316 8.30 -9.88 21.78
N ALA A 317 8.82 -8.77 21.26
CA ALA A 317 9.01 -8.58 19.82
C ALA A 317 9.90 -9.67 19.21
N ARG A 318 11.04 -9.99 19.86
CA ARG A 318 11.96 -11.04 19.40
C ARG A 318 11.41 -12.46 19.55
N SER A 319 10.52 -12.68 20.52
CA SER A 319 9.90 -13.99 20.71
C SER A 319 8.96 -14.39 19.58
N GLN A 320 8.49 -13.42 18.78
CA GLN A 320 7.55 -13.66 17.69
C GLN A 320 8.24 -13.64 16.34
N LYS A 321 8.10 -14.73 15.59
CA LYS A 321 8.57 -14.78 14.21
C LYS A 321 7.55 -14.10 13.28
N PRO A 322 7.91 -12.99 12.59
CA PRO A 322 7.00 -12.36 11.65
C PRO A 322 6.73 -13.28 10.45
N LYS A 323 5.56 -13.11 9.81
CA LYS A 323 5.30 -13.68 8.49
C LYS A 323 6.29 -13.12 7.49
N ASP A 324 6.53 -13.87 6.42
CA ASP A 324 7.10 -13.24 5.23
C ASP A 324 6.15 -12.15 4.74
N ILE A 325 6.70 -10.98 4.45
CA ILE A 325 5.91 -9.83 4.04
C ILE A 325 5.20 -10.05 2.70
N ALA A 326 5.75 -10.90 1.81
CA ALA A 326 5.04 -11.29 0.58
C ALA A 326 3.82 -12.16 0.87
N GLU A 327 3.89 -13.04 1.88
CA GLU A 327 2.73 -13.82 2.31
C GLU A 327 1.63 -12.92 2.87
N LEU A 328 1.99 -11.96 3.73
CA LEU A 328 1.01 -10.99 4.22
C LEU A 328 0.44 -10.12 3.10
N ALA A 329 1.28 -9.68 2.17
CA ALA A 329 0.83 -8.88 1.04
C ALA A 329 -0.16 -9.64 0.13
N ASP A 330 0.10 -10.92 -0.14
CA ASP A 330 -0.87 -11.77 -0.85
C ASP A 330 -2.16 -11.95 -0.04
N GLU A 331 -2.07 -12.27 1.27
CA GLU A 331 -3.25 -12.43 2.15
C GLU A 331 -4.19 -11.21 2.09
N ILE A 332 -3.65 -10.00 2.03
CA ILE A 332 -4.42 -8.73 1.99
C ILE A 332 -4.78 -8.26 0.57
N GLY A 333 -4.47 -9.06 -0.46
CA GLY A 333 -4.89 -8.81 -1.84
C GLY A 333 -4.02 -7.83 -2.64
N LEU A 334 -2.76 -7.67 -2.25
CA LEU A 334 -1.75 -6.98 -3.06
C LEU A 334 -1.17 -7.92 -4.11
N PHE A 335 -0.80 -7.36 -5.26
CA PHE A 335 -0.15 -8.11 -6.32
C PHE A 335 1.38 -7.99 -6.26
N PRO A 336 2.14 -8.97 -6.78
CA PRO A 336 3.60 -8.98 -6.66
C PRO A 336 4.28 -7.72 -7.19
N ASN A 337 3.76 -7.11 -8.26
CA ASN A 337 4.28 -5.86 -8.82
C ASN A 337 3.89 -4.59 -8.06
N GLU A 338 3.01 -4.72 -7.06
CA GLU A 338 2.62 -3.63 -6.16
C GLU A 338 3.45 -3.64 -4.87
N VAL A 339 4.38 -4.59 -4.73
CA VAL A 339 5.12 -4.85 -3.50
C VAL A 339 6.62 -4.84 -3.78
N SER A 340 7.32 -3.87 -3.21
CA SER A 340 8.79 -3.79 -3.26
C SER A 340 9.37 -4.19 -1.90
N GLN A 341 9.91 -5.40 -1.80
CA GLN A 341 10.39 -5.97 -0.52
C GLN A 341 11.70 -5.32 -0.03
N TYR A 342 11.77 -5.01 1.27
CA TYR A 342 12.97 -4.54 1.97
C TYR A 342 13.37 -5.59 3.01
N GLY A 343 14.01 -6.66 2.55
CA GLY A 343 14.14 -7.89 3.33
C GLY A 343 12.82 -8.67 3.35
N ARG A 344 12.64 -9.54 4.35
CA ARG A 344 11.48 -10.45 4.43
C ARG A 344 10.34 -9.93 5.32
N THR A 345 10.55 -8.82 6.02
CA THR A 345 9.69 -8.36 7.13
C THR A 345 8.93 -7.08 6.83
N LYS A 346 9.30 -6.37 5.76
CA LYS A 346 8.73 -5.08 5.37
C LYS A 346 8.81 -4.87 3.85
N ALA A 347 7.87 -4.11 3.30
CA ALA A 347 7.82 -3.81 1.86
C ALA A 347 7.20 -2.44 1.61
N LYS A 348 7.63 -1.74 0.55
CA LYS A 348 6.92 -0.56 0.04
C LYS A 348 5.76 -0.97 -0.85
N ILE A 349 4.64 -0.25 -0.74
CA ILE A 349 3.41 -0.53 -1.48
C ILE A 349 3.19 0.52 -2.56
N ALA A 350 3.10 0.06 -3.81
CA ALA A 350 2.98 0.93 -4.97
C ALA A 350 1.66 1.73 -4.98
N LEU A 351 1.72 2.97 -5.47
CA LEU A 351 0.53 3.82 -5.59
C LEU A 351 -0.47 3.32 -6.65
N SER A 352 -0.05 2.44 -7.57
CA SER A 352 -0.91 1.80 -8.58
C SER A 352 -2.05 0.98 -7.98
N VAL A 353 -1.94 0.60 -6.70
CA VAL A 353 -3.03 -0.02 -5.93
C VAL A 353 -4.29 0.88 -5.94
N LEU A 354 -4.11 2.21 -5.83
CA LEU A 354 -5.22 3.16 -5.84
C LEU A 354 -5.90 3.23 -7.21
N ASP A 355 -5.14 3.18 -8.30
CA ASP A 355 -5.68 3.16 -9.66
C ASP A 355 -6.50 1.89 -9.91
N ARG A 356 -5.98 0.75 -9.44
CA ARG A 356 -6.64 -0.55 -9.54
C ARG A 356 -7.93 -0.59 -8.73
N LEU A 357 -7.91 -0.06 -7.51
CA LEU A 357 -9.02 -0.11 -6.56
C LEU A 357 -9.90 1.14 -6.59
N LYS A 358 -9.80 1.98 -7.61
CA LYS A 358 -10.56 3.25 -7.70
C LYS A 358 -12.07 3.07 -7.49
N ASP A 359 -12.63 1.99 -8.06
CA ASP A 359 -14.07 1.66 -8.01
C ASP A 359 -14.46 0.92 -6.70
N GLN A 360 -13.49 0.44 -5.91
CA GLN A 360 -13.73 -0.22 -4.63
C GLN A 360 -14.18 0.80 -3.59
N LYS A 361 -15.26 0.49 -2.86
CA LYS A 361 -15.69 1.33 -1.74
C LYS A 361 -14.67 1.29 -0.60
N GLU A 362 -14.46 2.43 0.04
CA GLU A 362 -13.55 2.57 1.17
C GLU A 362 -14.12 1.97 2.45
N GLY A 363 -13.24 1.43 3.29
CA GLY A 363 -13.58 0.96 4.63
C GLY A 363 -13.85 2.07 5.64
N LYS A 364 -14.25 1.66 6.84
CA LYS A 364 -14.52 2.57 7.97
C LYS A 364 -13.22 3.16 8.48
N TYR A 365 -13.21 4.47 8.71
CA TYR A 365 -12.01 5.22 9.08
C TYR A 365 -12.09 5.69 10.53
N ILE A 366 -11.12 5.27 11.35
CA ILE A 366 -11.09 5.48 12.80
C ILE A 366 -9.82 6.24 13.16
N VAL A 367 -9.95 7.31 13.96
CA VAL A 367 -8.80 8.01 14.54
C VAL A 367 -8.62 7.61 16.00
N VAL A 368 -7.40 7.25 16.38
CA VAL A 368 -6.99 6.98 17.76
C VAL A 368 -6.18 8.18 18.27
N ALA A 369 -6.68 8.82 19.31
CA ALA A 369 -6.03 9.92 20.02
C ALA A 369 -5.95 9.59 21.52
N GLY A 370 -5.37 10.47 22.32
CA GLY A 370 -5.30 10.31 23.76
C GLY A 370 -5.85 11.51 24.50
N ILE A 371 -5.85 11.40 25.82
CA ILE A 371 -5.88 12.57 26.69
C ILE A 371 -4.56 13.34 26.60
N THR A 372 -4.47 14.46 27.31
CA THR A 372 -3.24 15.25 27.41
C THR A 372 -2.08 14.36 27.88
N PRO A 373 -0.97 14.26 27.13
CA PRO A 373 0.17 13.44 27.50
C PRO A 373 0.72 13.70 28.90
N THR A 374 1.09 12.62 29.58
CA THR A 374 1.83 12.63 30.84
C THR A 374 3.10 11.75 30.74
N PRO A 375 4.13 11.96 31.58
CA PRO A 375 5.30 11.09 31.61
C PRO A 375 4.99 9.62 31.97
N LEU A 376 3.78 9.35 32.49
CA LEU A 376 3.32 7.99 32.83
C LEU A 376 2.84 7.20 31.61
N GLY A 377 2.57 7.88 30.49
CA GLY A 377 2.12 7.29 29.23
C GLY A 377 0.65 6.88 29.22
N GLU A 378 0.01 7.05 28.06
CA GLU A 378 -1.39 6.65 27.86
C GLU A 378 -1.51 5.33 27.08
N GLY A 379 -0.49 4.97 26.28
CA GLY A 379 -0.53 3.77 25.43
C GLY A 379 -1.39 3.93 24.16
N LYS A 380 -1.35 5.11 23.51
CA LYS A 380 -2.11 5.40 22.28
C LYS A 380 -1.81 4.38 21.16
N SER A 381 -0.55 4.28 20.74
CA SER A 381 -0.13 3.35 19.69
C SER A 381 -0.39 1.90 20.10
N THR A 382 -0.19 1.55 21.37
CA THR A 382 -0.55 0.22 21.93
C THR A 382 -2.02 -0.09 21.72
N THR A 383 -2.91 0.89 21.92
CA THR A 383 -4.36 0.76 21.69
C THR A 383 -4.71 0.66 20.23
N LEU A 384 -4.04 1.42 19.37
CA LEU A 384 -4.18 1.30 17.92
C LEU A 384 -3.88 -0.13 17.47
N LEU A 385 -2.75 -0.71 17.90
CA LEU A 385 -2.39 -2.09 17.56
C LEU A 385 -3.36 -3.11 18.18
N GLY A 386 -3.70 -2.95 19.46
CA GLY A 386 -4.66 -3.83 20.13
C GLY A 386 -6.02 -3.85 19.43
N LEU A 387 -6.53 -2.70 19.00
CA LEU A 387 -7.78 -2.58 18.26
C LEU A 387 -7.72 -3.32 16.93
N VAL A 388 -6.69 -3.10 16.11
CA VAL A 388 -6.62 -3.75 14.79
C VAL A 388 -6.35 -5.24 14.91
N GLN A 389 -5.60 -5.67 15.93
CA GLN A 389 -5.41 -7.07 16.26
C GLN A 389 -6.75 -7.73 16.63
N ALA A 390 -7.55 -7.08 17.49
CA ALA A 390 -8.88 -7.56 17.84
C ALA A 390 -9.82 -7.66 16.63
N LEU A 391 -9.83 -6.64 15.76
CA LEU A 391 -10.63 -6.62 14.53
C LEU A 391 -10.19 -7.71 13.54
N GLY A 392 -8.90 -7.78 13.25
CA GLY A 392 -8.31 -8.68 12.26
C GLY A 392 -8.23 -10.12 12.74
N ALA A 393 -7.39 -10.36 13.76
CA ALA A 393 -7.05 -11.71 14.21
C ALA A 393 -8.19 -12.42 14.95
N HIS A 394 -9.09 -11.67 15.61
CA HIS A 394 -10.11 -12.27 16.49
C HIS A 394 -11.56 -12.08 16.02
N ARG A 395 -11.85 -11.05 15.20
CA ARG A 395 -13.18 -10.80 14.64
C ARG A 395 -13.28 -11.08 13.13
N GLY A 396 -12.17 -11.44 12.48
CA GLY A 396 -12.14 -11.77 11.05
C GLY A 396 -12.54 -10.59 10.16
N ARG A 397 -12.34 -9.35 10.62
CA ARG A 397 -12.61 -8.14 9.85
C ARG A 397 -11.32 -7.69 9.17
N ASN A 398 -11.41 -7.29 7.90
CA ASN A 398 -10.28 -6.66 7.23
C ASN A 398 -9.89 -5.40 7.99
N SER A 399 -8.67 -5.33 8.49
CA SER A 399 -8.24 -4.16 9.24
C SER A 399 -6.78 -3.81 9.05
N PHE A 400 -6.51 -2.51 9.01
CA PHE A 400 -5.17 -1.93 8.99
C PHE A 400 -4.96 -1.00 10.18
N ALA A 401 -3.75 -0.99 10.71
CA ALA A 401 -3.23 0.17 11.43
C ALA A 401 -2.42 1.05 10.48
N CYS A 402 -2.63 2.36 10.52
CA CYS A 402 -1.79 3.36 9.85
C CYS A 402 -1.03 4.17 10.89
N MET A 403 0.30 4.15 10.81
CA MET A 403 1.19 4.70 11.83
C MET A 403 2.22 5.65 11.23
N ARG A 404 2.73 6.54 12.08
CA ARG A 404 3.87 7.39 11.75
C ARG A 404 5.16 6.62 11.91
N GLN A 405 6.11 6.90 11.02
CA GLN A 405 7.50 6.51 11.23
C GLN A 405 8.10 7.38 12.35
N PRO A 406 8.72 6.78 13.38
CA PRO A 406 9.43 7.54 14.41
C PRO A 406 10.71 8.16 13.83
N SER A 407 11.10 9.32 14.38
CA SER A 407 12.43 9.89 14.13
C SER A 407 13.50 9.05 14.82
N GLN A 408 14.66 8.92 14.18
CA GLN A 408 15.81 8.24 14.72
C GLN A 408 16.49 9.03 15.85
N GLY A 409 16.40 10.36 15.84
CA GLY A 409 17.06 11.23 16.84
C GLY A 409 16.71 10.87 18.29
N PRO A 410 15.41 10.79 18.67
CA PRO A 410 14.97 10.38 20.01
C PRO A 410 15.46 9.01 20.46
N THR A 411 15.62 8.04 19.55
CA THR A 411 16.07 6.67 19.86
C THR A 411 17.43 6.66 20.59
N PHE A 412 18.33 7.57 20.21
CA PHE A 412 19.64 7.75 20.84
C PHE A 412 19.65 8.74 22.01
N GLY A 413 18.49 9.35 22.33
CA GLY A 413 18.32 10.30 23.42
C GLY A 413 17.81 9.66 24.69
N VAL A 414 16.50 9.40 24.75
CA VAL A 414 15.77 9.04 25.98
C VAL A 414 15.28 7.57 25.95
N LYS A 415 15.95 6.73 25.14
CA LYS A 415 15.54 5.40 24.62
C LYS A 415 14.47 5.47 23.54
N GLY A 416 14.55 4.54 22.58
CA GLY A 416 13.57 4.41 21.50
C GLY A 416 12.24 3.87 22.00
N GLY A 417 11.14 4.25 21.36
CA GLY A 417 9.85 3.62 21.62
C GLY A 417 8.64 4.43 21.19
N ALA A 418 7.98 3.97 20.12
CA ALA A 418 6.53 3.80 20.05
C ALA A 418 6.15 2.99 18.80
N ALA A 419 6.40 1.67 18.85
CA ALA A 419 5.84 0.70 17.91
C ALA A 419 4.59 0.04 18.51
N GLY A 420 3.89 0.70 19.45
CA GLY A 420 2.99 0.03 20.40
C GLY A 420 3.69 -0.33 21.71
N GLY A 421 3.25 -1.39 22.38
CA GLY A 421 3.89 -1.92 23.59
C GLY A 421 3.26 -3.24 24.06
N GLY A 422 4.00 -4.03 24.84
CA GLY A 422 3.57 -5.33 25.33
C GLY A 422 3.25 -6.29 24.18
N TYR A 423 2.09 -6.94 24.25
CA TYR A 423 1.58 -7.85 23.21
C TYR A 423 0.79 -7.14 22.08
N SER A 424 0.81 -5.80 22.07
CA SER A 424 0.21 -4.98 21.02
C SER A 424 1.23 -4.02 20.41
N GLN A 425 2.07 -4.55 19.52
CA GLN A 425 3.15 -3.82 18.87
C GLN A 425 3.40 -4.28 17.43
N VAL A 426 4.05 -3.41 16.66
CA VAL A 426 4.60 -3.67 15.31
C VAL A 426 5.91 -4.43 15.44
N ILE A 427 6.12 -5.41 14.58
CA ILE A 427 7.37 -6.18 14.50
C ILE A 427 7.94 -6.19 13.08
N PRO A 428 9.28 -6.22 12.92
CA PRO A 428 10.31 -6.14 13.97
C PRO A 428 10.48 -4.71 14.54
N MET A 429 10.64 -4.61 15.86
CA MET A 429 10.67 -3.32 16.58
C MET A 429 11.96 -2.52 16.29
N GLU A 430 13.11 -3.19 16.12
CA GLU A 430 14.37 -2.51 15.84
C GLU A 430 14.32 -1.80 14.47
N GLU A 431 13.82 -2.49 13.45
CA GLU A 431 13.70 -1.95 12.09
C GLU A 431 12.74 -0.75 12.05
N PHE A 432 11.68 -0.78 12.85
CA PHE A 432 10.71 0.31 12.97
C PHE A 432 11.32 1.62 13.51
N ASN A 433 12.28 1.53 14.46
CA ASN A 433 12.82 2.70 15.17
C ASN A 433 14.14 3.27 14.60
N LEU A 434 14.69 2.62 13.56
CA LEU A 434 15.94 3.02 12.92
C LEU A 434 15.68 3.54 11.51
N HIS A 435 16.26 2.91 10.49
CA HIS A 435 16.25 3.43 9.12
C HIS A 435 14.97 3.10 8.34
N LEU A 436 14.22 2.08 8.79
CA LEU A 436 13.06 1.52 8.10
C LEU A 436 13.33 1.28 6.60
N THR A 437 12.77 2.12 5.73
CA THR A 437 12.89 2.06 4.26
C THR A 437 13.64 3.26 3.68
N GLY A 438 14.18 4.16 4.51
CA GLY A 438 14.97 5.32 4.08
C GLY A 438 14.17 6.60 3.81
N ASP A 439 12.88 6.65 4.13
CA ASP A 439 11.99 7.79 3.80
C ASP A 439 12.48 9.10 4.44
N ILE A 440 12.86 9.07 5.72
CA ILE A 440 13.42 10.25 6.42
C ILE A 440 14.77 10.66 5.82
N HIS A 441 15.57 9.72 5.32
CA HIS A 441 16.82 10.03 4.62
C HIS A 441 16.56 10.74 3.29
N ALA A 442 15.56 10.29 2.53
CA ALA A 442 15.12 10.95 1.30
C ALA A 442 14.64 12.38 1.56
N VAL A 443 13.84 12.59 2.61
CA VAL A 443 13.41 13.93 3.06
C VAL A 443 14.61 14.80 3.45
N THR A 444 15.56 14.25 4.20
CA THR A 444 16.78 14.94 4.62
C THR A 444 17.60 15.41 3.42
N ALA A 445 17.82 14.51 2.45
CA ALA A 445 18.56 14.82 1.23
C ALA A 445 17.84 15.87 0.39
N ALA A 446 16.52 15.74 0.19
CA ALA A 446 15.71 16.69 -0.57
C ALA A 446 15.72 18.10 0.06
N ASN A 447 15.51 18.18 1.38
CA ASN A 447 15.53 19.45 2.11
C ASN A 447 16.90 20.13 2.01
N ASN A 448 17.97 19.38 2.22
CA ASN A 448 19.33 19.91 2.21
C ASN A 448 19.82 20.26 0.79
N LEU A 449 19.36 19.55 -0.25
CA LEU A 449 19.62 19.93 -1.64
C LEU A 449 18.95 21.25 -1.99
N LEU A 450 17.71 21.48 -1.54
CA LEU A 450 17.04 22.78 -1.71
C LEU A 450 17.79 23.91 -1.00
N ALA A 451 18.25 23.67 0.23
CA ALA A 451 19.08 24.64 0.95
C ALA A 451 20.41 24.93 0.22
N ALA A 452 21.07 23.90 -0.31
CA ALA A 452 22.30 24.05 -1.09
C ALA A 452 22.08 24.84 -2.38
N GLN A 453 21.00 24.54 -3.12
CA GLN A 453 20.65 25.28 -4.34
C GLN A 453 20.35 26.75 -4.06
N MET A 454 19.66 27.04 -2.96
CA MET A 454 19.38 28.41 -2.54
C MET A 454 20.67 29.19 -2.28
N ASP A 455 21.60 28.60 -1.51
CA ASP A 455 22.89 29.25 -1.21
C ASP A 455 23.74 29.43 -2.48
N ALA A 456 23.80 28.42 -3.35
CA ALA A 456 24.48 28.51 -4.65
C ALA A 456 23.88 29.61 -5.53
N ARG A 457 22.55 29.73 -5.55
CA ARG A 457 21.85 30.78 -6.30
C ARG A 457 22.18 32.17 -5.78
N ILE A 458 22.15 32.38 -4.46
CA ILE A 458 22.56 33.64 -3.83
C ILE A 458 24.00 33.99 -4.21
N PHE A 459 24.94 33.05 -4.07
CA PHE A 459 26.35 33.28 -4.39
C PHE A 459 26.58 33.65 -5.86
N HIS A 460 25.96 32.93 -6.80
CA HIS A 460 26.12 33.20 -8.22
C HIS A 460 25.47 34.51 -8.65
N GLU A 461 24.35 34.90 -8.03
CA GLU A 461 23.80 36.22 -8.23
C GLU A 461 24.75 37.32 -7.70
N LEU A 462 25.27 37.19 -6.48
CA LEU A 462 26.16 38.20 -5.92
C LEU A 462 27.49 38.37 -6.68
N THR A 463 27.94 37.35 -7.41
CA THR A 463 29.27 37.31 -8.03
C THR A 463 29.30 37.49 -9.55
N GLN A 464 28.15 37.51 -10.21
CA GLN A 464 28.08 37.55 -11.68
C GLN A 464 27.25 38.73 -12.19
N LYS A 465 27.55 39.19 -13.42
CA LYS A 465 26.72 40.15 -14.17
C LYS A 465 25.53 39.43 -14.83
N ASP A 466 24.46 40.16 -15.12
CA ASP A 466 23.17 39.61 -15.57
C ASP A 466 23.26 38.77 -16.85
N GLY A 467 23.88 39.30 -17.91
CA GLY A 467 24.05 38.59 -19.18
C GLY A 467 24.79 37.25 -19.02
N PRO A 468 26.01 37.25 -18.45
CA PRO A 468 26.74 36.01 -18.18
C PRO A 468 26.01 35.03 -17.25
N LEU A 469 25.24 35.53 -16.27
CA LEU A 469 24.42 34.69 -15.39
C LEU A 469 23.29 34.02 -16.18
N TYR A 470 22.55 34.79 -16.99
CA TYR A 470 21.53 34.26 -17.91
C TYR A 470 22.12 33.20 -18.84
N ASP A 471 23.28 33.50 -19.41
CA ASP A 471 23.96 32.61 -20.36
C ASP A 471 24.32 31.26 -19.74
N ARG A 472 24.65 31.22 -18.44
CA ARG A 472 24.93 29.99 -17.68
C ARG A 472 23.67 29.27 -17.21
N LEU A 473 22.59 30.00 -16.92
CA LEU A 473 21.30 29.42 -16.54
C LEU A 473 20.58 28.76 -17.73
N VAL A 474 20.83 29.23 -18.96
CA VAL A 474 20.17 28.73 -20.18
C VAL A 474 21.20 28.36 -21.26
N PRO A 475 22.19 27.49 -20.99
CA PRO A 475 23.37 27.33 -21.82
C PRO A 475 23.06 26.87 -23.26
N ARG A 476 23.96 27.19 -24.21
CA ARG A 476 23.91 26.59 -25.55
C ARG A 476 24.42 25.16 -25.49
N ILE A 477 23.58 24.20 -25.88
CA ILE A 477 23.96 22.79 -26.04
C ILE A 477 23.91 22.49 -27.54
N LYS A 478 25.05 22.13 -28.13
CA LYS A 478 25.20 21.94 -29.59
C LYS A 478 24.71 23.17 -30.39
N GLY A 479 25.04 24.37 -29.90
CA GLY A 479 24.71 25.65 -30.54
C GLY A 479 23.31 26.21 -30.24
N VAL A 480 22.41 25.44 -29.61
CA VAL A 480 21.01 25.84 -29.40
C VAL A 480 20.74 26.11 -27.91
N ARG A 481 20.10 27.25 -27.59
CA ARG A 481 19.52 27.49 -26.26
C ARG A 481 18.07 26.99 -26.24
N LYS A 482 17.67 26.34 -25.15
CA LYS A 482 16.27 25.98 -24.90
C LYS A 482 15.95 26.17 -23.43
N PHE A 483 14.77 26.72 -23.14
CA PHE A 483 14.25 26.70 -21.77
C PHE A 483 13.80 25.28 -21.43
N SER A 484 14.12 24.85 -20.21
CA SER A 484 13.51 23.65 -19.63
C SER A 484 12.06 23.92 -19.21
N ALA A 485 11.28 22.85 -18.99
CA ALA A 485 9.88 22.97 -18.59
C ALA A 485 9.68 23.82 -17.32
N ILE A 486 10.59 23.72 -16.34
CA ILE A 486 10.55 24.52 -15.10
C ILE A 486 10.89 26.00 -15.35
N GLN A 487 11.80 26.29 -16.29
CA GLN A 487 12.11 27.67 -16.67
C GLN A 487 10.94 28.33 -17.42
N LEU A 488 10.21 27.57 -18.25
CA LEU A 488 8.99 28.05 -18.89
C LEU A 488 7.90 28.41 -17.85
N ARG A 489 7.75 27.61 -16.78
CA ARG A 489 6.83 27.96 -15.67
C ARG A 489 7.24 29.26 -14.97
N ARG A 490 8.54 29.47 -14.77
CA ARG A 490 9.06 30.74 -14.23
C ARG A 490 8.72 31.92 -15.13
N LEU A 491 8.95 31.82 -16.45
CA LEU A 491 8.60 32.89 -17.40
C LEU A 491 7.11 33.25 -17.32
N LYS A 492 6.24 32.24 -17.26
CA LYS A 492 4.80 32.42 -17.06
C LYS A 492 4.50 33.22 -15.79
N ARG A 493 5.13 32.89 -14.64
CA ARG A 493 4.98 33.64 -13.39
C ARG A 493 5.49 35.08 -13.48
N LEU A 494 6.53 35.32 -14.29
CA LEU A 494 7.08 36.66 -14.52
C LEU A 494 6.28 37.48 -15.54
N GLY A 495 5.24 36.91 -16.16
CA GLY A 495 4.45 37.56 -17.21
C GLY A 495 5.14 37.62 -18.57
N ILE A 496 6.15 36.76 -18.81
CA ILE A 496 6.89 36.70 -20.07
C ILE A 496 6.34 35.54 -20.92
N SER A 497 5.77 35.86 -22.08
CA SER A 497 5.16 34.88 -22.99
C SER A 497 6.15 34.26 -24.00
N LYS A 498 7.33 34.87 -24.16
CA LYS A 498 8.36 34.40 -25.09
C LYS A 498 8.95 33.07 -24.64
N THR A 499 9.05 32.11 -25.56
CA THR A 499 9.59 30.77 -25.30
C THR A 499 10.94 30.50 -25.97
N ASP A 500 11.40 31.40 -26.85
CA ASP A 500 12.74 31.35 -27.43
C ASP A 500 13.72 32.13 -26.55
N PRO A 501 14.73 31.48 -25.92
CA PRO A 501 15.72 32.14 -25.08
C PRO A 501 16.48 33.30 -25.74
N ASP A 502 16.66 33.27 -27.06
CA ASP A 502 17.41 34.30 -27.78
C ASP A 502 16.54 35.54 -28.10
N SER A 503 15.21 35.44 -27.93
CA SER A 503 14.24 36.51 -28.17
C SER A 503 13.97 37.43 -26.96
N LEU A 504 14.50 37.09 -25.78
CA LEU A 504 14.31 37.91 -24.58
C LEU A 504 15.11 39.22 -24.68
N THR A 505 14.49 40.33 -24.28
CA THR A 505 15.18 41.60 -24.07
C THR A 505 16.13 41.51 -22.88
N ASP A 506 17.07 42.44 -22.76
CA ASP A 506 18.00 42.44 -21.62
C ASP A 506 17.27 42.59 -20.27
N GLU A 507 16.19 43.37 -20.23
CA GLU A 507 15.31 43.49 -19.06
C GLU A 507 14.64 42.15 -18.71
N GLU A 508 14.09 41.46 -19.70
CA GLU A 508 13.47 40.14 -19.50
C GLU A 508 14.51 39.10 -19.05
N LYS A 509 15.72 39.13 -19.60
CA LYS A 509 16.84 38.28 -19.18
C LYS A 509 17.22 38.54 -17.74
N THR A 510 17.38 39.80 -17.34
CA THR A 510 17.67 40.18 -15.95
C THR A 510 16.55 39.71 -15.01
N LYS A 511 15.29 39.98 -15.34
CA LYS A 511 14.13 39.57 -14.54
C LYS A 511 14.03 38.04 -14.40
N PHE A 512 14.38 37.30 -15.44
CA PHE A 512 14.45 35.84 -15.39
C PHE A 512 15.61 35.34 -14.53
N ALA A 513 16.81 35.88 -14.76
CA ALA A 513 18.05 35.42 -14.15
C ALA A 513 18.18 35.77 -12.66
N ARG A 514 17.63 36.92 -12.23
CA ARG A 514 17.67 37.39 -10.85
C ARG A 514 16.45 36.93 -10.06
N LEU A 515 16.69 36.21 -8.97
CA LEU A 515 15.68 36.04 -7.90
C LEU A 515 15.75 37.18 -6.91
N ASP A 516 16.92 37.82 -6.77
CA ASP A 516 17.16 38.89 -5.79
C ASP A 516 16.79 38.49 -4.36
N ILE A 517 17.12 37.24 -3.98
CA ILE A 517 16.90 36.74 -2.62
C ILE A 517 17.59 37.67 -1.62
N ASP A 518 16.86 38.06 -0.57
CA ASP A 518 17.41 38.74 0.60
C ASP A 518 17.98 37.69 1.57
N PRO A 519 19.31 37.63 1.78
CA PRO A 519 19.92 36.61 2.64
C PRO A 519 19.47 36.68 4.10
N THR A 520 18.92 37.80 4.55
CA THR A 520 18.39 37.99 5.91
C THR A 520 16.95 37.50 6.07
N LYS A 521 16.26 37.25 4.95
CA LYS A 521 14.85 36.79 4.90
C LYS A 521 14.72 35.38 4.33
N VAL A 522 15.77 34.57 4.50
CA VAL A 522 15.73 33.14 4.21
C VAL A 522 15.01 32.42 5.35
N MET A 523 13.97 31.67 5.02
CA MET A 523 13.15 30.93 5.98
C MET A 523 13.46 29.43 5.99
N TRP A 524 14.17 28.95 4.97
CA TRP A 524 14.48 27.54 4.79
C TRP A 524 15.75 27.10 5.52
N ASN A 525 15.58 26.27 6.54
CA ASN A 525 16.68 25.66 7.30
C ASN A 525 17.18 24.36 6.66
N ARG A 526 18.39 23.95 7.04
CA ARG A 526 18.87 22.58 6.79
C ARG A 526 18.24 21.61 7.81
N VAL A 527 18.39 20.31 7.58
CA VAL A 527 17.89 19.29 8.51
C VAL A 527 18.84 18.11 8.71
N VAL A 528 18.73 17.47 9.87
CA VAL A 528 19.39 16.20 10.20
C VAL A 528 18.54 15.43 11.20
N ASP A 529 18.43 14.10 11.07
CA ASP A 529 17.58 13.29 11.97
C ASP A 529 18.32 12.84 13.24
N LEU A 530 18.95 13.81 13.92
CA LEU A 530 19.71 13.63 15.16
C LEU A 530 19.34 14.73 16.15
N ASN A 531 19.49 14.44 17.44
CA ASN A 531 19.26 15.42 18.50
C ASN A 531 20.51 16.27 18.75
N ASP A 532 20.74 17.31 17.94
CA ASP A 532 21.93 18.17 18.04
C ASP A 532 21.59 19.64 18.30
N ARG A 533 21.66 20.03 19.58
CA ARG A 533 21.34 21.41 20.01
C ARG A 533 22.31 22.47 19.48
N TYR A 534 23.55 22.12 19.12
CA TYR A 534 24.53 23.10 18.67
C TYR A 534 24.28 23.56 17.23
N LEU A 535 23.42 22.86 16.48
CA LEU A 535 23.02 23.25 15.14
C LEU A 535 21.78 24.16 15.10
N ARG A 536 21.18 24.51 16.25
CA ARG A 536 20.02 25.40 16.35
C ARG A 536 20.26 26.81 15.80
N LYS A 537 21.51 27.26 15.77
CA LYS A 537 21.92 28.53 15.15
C LYS A 537 23.39 28.43 14.77
N ILE A 538 23.70 28.65 13.49
CA ILE A 538 25.04 28.58 12.93
C ILE A 538 25.25 29.69 11.89
N THR A 539 26.52 29.93 11.54
CA THR A 539 26.91 30.78 10.41
C THR A 539 27.60 29.94 9.34
N ILE A 540 27.14 30.03 8.09
CA ILE A 540 27.69 29.28 6.95
C ILE A 540 28.47 30.19 5.98
N GLY A 541 29.19 29.60 5.02
CA GLY A 541 29.92 30.34 3.98
C GLY A 541 31.26 30.94 4.45
N GLN A 542 31.84 30.42 5.53
CA GLN A 542 33.06 30.99 6.11
C GLN A 542 34.36 30.65 5.35
N SER A 543 34.31 29.72 4.39
CA SER A 543 35.48 29.40 3.56
C SER A 543 35.89 30.62 2.72
N PRO A 544 37.20 30.89 2.52
CA PRO A 544 37.66 31.94 1.62
C PRO A 544 37.13 31.80 0.17
N THR A 545 36.78 30.59 -0.27
CA THR A 545 36.19 30.33 -1.59
C THR A 545 34.83 30.98 -1.78
N GLU A 546 34.11 31.24 -0.69
CA GLU A 546 32.79 31.89 -0.72
C GLU A 546 32.89 33.43 -0.70
N LYS A 547 34.11 33.96 -0.88
CA LYS A 547 34.38 35.39 -1.13
C LYS A 547 33.84 36.32 -0.03
N GLY A 548 33.82 35.84 1.22
CA GLY A 548 33.34 36.60 2.37
C GLY A 548 31.82 36.67 2.50
N PHE A 549 31.06 36.01 1.61
CA PHE A 549 29.60 35.93 1.73
C PHE A 549 29.21 34.88 2.77
N THR A 550 28.70 35.36 3.90
CA THR A 550 28.21 34.52 5.01
C THR A 550 26.75 34.83 5.31
N ARG A 551 26.06 33.88 5.95
CA ARG A 551 24.72 34.12 6.53
C ARG A 551 24.47 33.26 7.76
N GLU A 552 23.60 33.74 8.63
CA GLU A 552 23.05 32.93 9.72
C GLU A 552 21.99 31.95 9.19
N THR A 553 21.91 30.76 9.80
CA THR A 553 20.92 29.72 9.50
C THR A 553 20.81 28.74 10.67
N ALA A 554 19.90 27.77 10.59
CA ALA A 554 19.81 26.67 11.55
C ALA A 554 19.68 25.30 10.86
N PHE A 555 19.81 24.24 11.67
CA PHE A 555 19.25 22.92 11.39
C PHE A 555 18.03 22.64 12.25
N ASP A 556 17.02 22.04 11.65
CA ASP A 556 15.88 21.41 12.31
C ASP A 556 16.01 19.89 12.26
N ILE A 557 15.30 19.15 13.12
CA ILE A 557 15.25 17.69 12.98
C ILE A 557 14.52 17.31 11.68
N SER A 558 14.92 16.27 10.96
CA SER A 558 14.38 15.99 9.61
C SER A 558 12.86 15.85 9.53
N VAL A 559 12.23 15.27 10.55
CA VAL A 559 10.77 15.14 10.65
C VAL A 559 10.04 16.48 10.88
N ALA A 560 10.76 17.57 11.18
CA ALA A 560 10.23 18.93 11.27
C ALA A 560 10.25 19.68 9.91
N SER A 561 10.83 19.09 8.86
CA SER A 561 10.83 19.67 7.50
C SER A 561 9.40 19.82 6.97
N GLU A 562 9.14 20.91 6.23
CA GLU A 562 7.89 21.08 5.50
C GLU A 562 7.68 19.97 4.44
N ILE A 563 8.76 19.43 3.87
CA ILE A 563 8.68 18.30 2.94
C ILE A 563 8.04 17.08 3.62
N MET A 564 8.32 16.82 4.90
CA MET A 564 7.68 15.74 5.65
C MET A 564 6.16 15.97 5.78
N ALA A 565 5.74 17.22 6.04
CA ALA A 565 4.33 17.57 6.10
C ALA A 565 3.64 17.45 4.72
N ILE A 566 4.34 17.81 3.63
CA ILE A 566 3.85 17.64 2.26
C ILE A 566 3.65 16.18 1.91
N LEU A 567 4.63 15.31 2.19
CA LEU A 567 4.48 13.87 1.97
C LEU A 567 3.31 13.28 2.76
N ALA A 568 3.09 13.77 3.98
CA ALA A 568 1.99 13.30 4.81
C ALA A 568 0.61 13.80 4.32
N LEU A 569 0.54 14.99 3.70
CA LEU A 569 -0.72 15.59 3.20
C LEU A 569 -0.96 15.40 1.70
N GLY A 570 -0.01 14.82 0.97
CA GLY A 570 -0.14 14.57 -0.46
C GLY A 570 -1.26 13.59 -0.79
N THR A 571 -2.10 13.91 -1.77
CA THR A 571 -3.18 13.01 -2.23
C THR A 571 -2.76 12.08 -3.36
N ASP A 572 -1.75 12.47 -4.12
CA ASP A 572 -1.12 11.77 -5.24
C ASP A 572 0.21 12.48 -5.62
N VAL A 573 0.92 11.96 -6.62
CA VAL A 573 2.23 12.48 -7.03
C VAL A 573 2.15 13.89 -7.63
N GLU A 574 1.06 14.23 -8.34
CA GLU A 574 0.92 15.55 -8.94
C GLU A 574 0.57 16.60 -7.87
N ASP A 575 -0.28 16.28 -6.90
CA ASP A 575 -0.51 17.13 -5.72
C ASP A 575 0.80 17.36 -4.93
N ILE A 576 1.58 16.30 -4.66
CA ILE A 576 2.89 16.44 -4.00
C ILE A 576 3.82 17.36 -4.80
N LYS A 577 3.86 17.22 -6.12
CA LYS A 577 4.66 18.07 -7.00
C LYS A 577 4.25 19.54 -6.92
N GLU A 578 2.95 19.83 -6.94
CA GLU A 578 2.42 21.19 -6.83
C GLU A 578 2.75 21.80 -5.47
N ARG A 579 2.61 21.03 -4.39
CA ARG A 579 2.99 21.43 -3.02
C ARG A 579 4.48 21.70 -2.87
N LEU A 580 5.33 20.84 -3.43
CA LEU A 580 6.78 21.06 -3.43
C LEU A 580 7.14 22.32 -4.24
N ALA A 581 6.47 22.56 -5.36
CA ALA A 581 6.69 23.73 -6.19
C ALA A 581 6.31 25.04 -5.47
N SER A 582 5.25 25.02 -4.66
CA SER A 582 4.71 26.22 -3.98
C SER A 582 5.41 26.57 -2.66
N MET A 583 6.30 25.71 -2.15
CA MET A 583 7.07 26.00 -0.93
C MET A 583 7.80 27.34 -1.05
N VAL A 584 7.53 28.25 -0.12
CA VAL A 584 8.21 29.56 -0.03
C VAL A 584 9.43 29.42 0.86
N VAL A 585 10.62 29.61 0.29
CA VAL A 585 11.90 29.35 0.97
C VAL A 585 12.60 30.62 1.43
N ALA A 586 12.31 31.75 0.79
CA ALA A 586 12.89 33.05 1.10
C ALA A 586 11.98 34.17 0.58
N LEU A 587 12.32 35.42 0.93
CA LEU A 587 11.77 36.61 0.29
C LEU A 587 12.85 37.29 -0.58
N ASP A 588 12.41 37.90 -1.69
CA ASP A 588 13.28 38.80 -2.46
C ASP A 588 13.47 40.13 -1.72
N LYS A 589 14.40 40.98 -2.20
CA LYS A 589 14.66 42.32 -1.64
C LYS A 589 13.44 43.26 -1.65
N ARG A 590 12.39 42.94 -2.41
CA ARG A 590 11.13 43.69 -2.48
C ARG A 590 10.04 43.07 -1.58
N GLY A 591 10.33 41.97 -0.88
CA GLY A 591 9.38 41.26 -0.03
C GLY A 591 8.46 40.30 -0.76
N ASN A 592 8.75 39.95 -2.02
CA ASN A 592 8.00 38.93 -2.75
C ASN A 592 8.46 37.51 -2.37
N PRO A 593 7.54 36.53 -2.30
CA PRO A 593 7.90 35.13 -2.09
C PRO A 593 8.83 34.59 -3.19
N VAL A 594 9.90 33.92 -2.78
CA VAL A 594 10.72 33.09 -3.66
C VAL A 594 10.41 31.63 -3.37
N THR A 595 9.99 30.90 -4.40
CA THR A 595 9.53 29.50 -4.27
C THR A 595 10.63 28.50 -4.60
N ALA A 596 10.46 27.24 -4.19
CA ALA A 596 11.31 26.14 -4.62
C ALA A 596 11.29 25.95 -6.15
N ASP A 597 10.17 26.24 -6.83
CA ASP A 597 10.09 26.18 -8.30
C ASP A 597 10.90 27.30 -8.97
N ASP A 598 11.04 28.48 -8.34
CA ASP A 598 11.90 29.56 -8.83
C ASP A 598 13.40 29.21 -8.77
N LEU A 599 13.77 28.35 -7.83
CA LEU A 599 15.11 27.77 -7.72
C LEU A 599 15.36 26.62 -8.69
N GLY A 600 14.35 26.19 -9.45
CA GLY A 600 14.47 25.06 -10.38
C GLY A 600 14.42 23.68 -9.70
N MET A 601 13.91 23.59 -8.47
CA MET A 601 14.10 22.41 -7.62
C MET A 601 13.02 21.34 -7.70
N THR A 602 11.80 21.68 -8.11
CA THR A 602 10.64 20.78 -8.07
C THR A 602 10.91 19.39 -8.64
N GLY A 603 11.53 19.30 -9.83
CA GLY A 603 11.85 18.02 -10.46
C GLY A 603 12.89 17.20 -9.70
N ALA A 604 13.94 17.85 -9.18
CA ALA A 604 14.98 17.18 -8.41
C ALA A 604 14.44 16.66 -7.06
N LEU A 605 13.58 17.44 -6.40
CA LEU A 605 12.92 17.01 -5.16
C LEU A 605 12.03 15.79 -5.40
N LEU A 606 11.23 15.79 -6.47
CA LEU A 606 10.43 14.61 -6.84
C LEU A 606 11.28 13.36 -7.08
N VAL A 607 12.42 13.50 -7.76
CA VAL A 607 13.31 12.36 -8.03
C VAL A 607 13.88 11.80 -6.74
N LEU A 608 14.32 12.64 -5.80
CA LEU A 608 14.84 12.20 -4.50
C LEU A 608 13.77 11.54 -3.63
N LEU A 609 12.52 11.96 -3.77
CA LEU A 609 11.39 11.48 -2.97
C LEU A 609 10.59 10.36 -3.65
N LYS A 610 10.96 9.94 -4.87
CA LYS A 610 10.17 9.03 -5.72
C LYS A 610 9.67 7.80 -4.97
N ASP A 611 10.54 7.14 -4.22
CA ASP A 611 10.19 5.91 -3.51
C ASP A 611 9.60 6.22 -2.11
N ALA A 612 9.84 7.42 -1.57
CA ALA A 612 9.30 7.90 -0.30
C ALA A 612 7.84 8.37 -0.38
N PHE A 613 7.20 8.28 -1.55
CA PHE A 613 5.74 8.45 -1.69
C PHE A 613 4.97 7.19 -1.30
N GLU A 614 5.63 6.04 -1.36
CA GLU A 614 5.00 4.73 -1.16
C GLU A 614 5.05 4.34 0.33
N PRO A 615 3.92 3.97 0.96
CA PRO A 615 3.90 3.57 2.36
C PRO A 615 4.59 2.21 2.58
N THR A 616 5.12 2.01 3.79
CA THR A 616 5.79 0.77 4.17
C THR A 616 4.84 -0.17 4.89
N LEU A 617 4.57 -1.34 4.31
CA LEU A 617 3.85 -2.45 4.94
C LEU A 617 4.77 -3.18 5.93
N MET A 618 4.27 -3.35 7.14
CA MET A 618 4.78 -4.18 8.23
C MET A 618 3.61 -4.97 8.85
N GLN A 619 3.82 -5.58 10.02
CA GLN A 619 2.79 -6.36 10.70
C GLN A 619 2.83 -6.22 12.22
N SER A 620 1.69 -6.43 12.86
CA SER A 620 1.60 -6.58 14.32
C SER A 620 2.14 -7.95 14.78
N LEU A 621 2.25 -8.16 16.09
CA LEU A 621 2.53 -9.47 16.69
C LEU A 621 1.58 -10.60 16.25
N GLU A 622 0.30 -10.32 16.00
CA GLU A 622 -0.67 -11.32 15.49
C GLU A 622 -0.76 -11.37 13.95
N GLY A 623 0.18 -10.74 13.23
CA GLY A 623 0.20 -10.75 11.77
C GLY A 623 -0.90 -9.93 11.10
N THR A 624 -1.45 -8.93 11.80
CA THR A 624 -2.37 -7.92 11.24
C THR A 624 -1.55 -6.87 10.49
N PRO A 625 -1.98 -6.40 9.30
CA PRO A 625 -1.17 -5.48 8.49
C PRO A 625 -1.10 -4.08 9.08
N VAL A 626 0.09 -3.47 8.98
CA VAL A 626 0.40 -2.12 9.47
C VAL A 626 1.05 -1.32 8.36
N LEU A 627 0.50 -0.17 7.99
CA LEU A 627 1.16 0.78 7.10
C LEU A 627 1.87 1.86 7.92
N VAL A 628 3.18 1.94 7.78
CA VAL A 628 4.03 2.93 8.41
C VAL A 628 4.47 3.91 7.34
N HIS A 629 4.11 5.18 7.47
CA HIS A 629 4.49 6.15 6.46
C HIS A 629 4.48 7.58 6.98
N THR A 630 5.58 8.31 6.73
CA THR A 630 5.84 9.69 7.16
C THR A 630 5.78 9.86 8.69
N GLY A 631 6.27 10.98 9.21
CA GLY A 631 6.26 11.23 10.64
C GLY A 631 6.34 12.70 11.01
N PRO A 632 5.46 13.57 10.48
CA PRO A 632 5.52 14.99 10.78
C PRO A 632 5.34 15.25 12.28
N PHE A 633 6.00 16.30 12.78
CA PHE A 633 5.76 16.80 14.13
C PHE A 633 4.28 17.11 14.36
N ALA A 634 3.78 16.77 15.55
CA ALA A 634 2.39 17.10 15.92
C ALA A 634 2.24 18.52 16.50
N ASN A 635 3.34 19.22 16.79
CA ASN A 635 3.32 20.62 17.24
C ASN A 635 3.24 21.57 16.05
N ILE A 636 4.32 21.64 15.27
CA ILE A 636 4.50 22.58 14.15
C ILE A 636 3.89 22.08 12.83
N ALA A 637 3.38 20.86 12.82
CA ALA A 637 2.61 20.27 11.73
C ALA A 637 1.46 19.44 12.33
N HIS A 638 0.75 18.70 11.48
CA HIS A 638 -0.51 18.04 11.83
C HIS A 638 -0.36 16.70 12.55
N GLY A 639 0.85 16.12 12.63
CA GLY A 639 1.09 14.99 13.53
C GLY A 639 0.43 13.66 13.19
N CYS A 640 0.14 13.39 11.91
CA CYS A 640 -0.50 12.15 11.46
C CYS A 640 0.37 11.41 10.43
N SER A 641 0.08 10.12 10.19
CA SER A 641 0.62 9.38 9.04
C SER A 641 0.10 9.94 7.72
N SER A 642 0.64 9.48 6.59
CA SER A 642 0.28 10.01 5.28
C SER A 642 -1.16 9.71 4.85
N ILE A 643 -1.76 10.61 4.07
CA ILE A 643 -3.04 10.40 3.38
C ILE A 643 -2.97 9.21 2.41
N LEU A 644 -1.85 9.04 1.69
CA LEU A 644 -1.67 7.92 0.75
C LEU A 644 -1.77 6.56 1.43
N ALA A 645 -1.12 6.38 2.59
CA ALA A 645 -1.22 5.16 3.40
C ALA A 645 -2.68 4.86 3.78
N ASP A 646 -3.39 5.88 4.28
CA ASP A 646 -4.77 5.71 4.73
C ASP A 646 -5.71 5.38 3.57
N LYS A 647 -5.56 6.03 2.41
CA LYS A 647 -6.34 5.71 1.20
C LYS A 647 -6.09 4.29 0.72
N ILE A 648 -4.83 3.86 0.66
CA ILE A 648 -4.46 2.48 0.27
C ILE A 648 -5.09 1.48 1.24
N ALA A 649 -4.94 1.70 2.55
CA ALA A 649 -5.53 0.85 3.57
C ALA A 649 -7.06 0.79 3.46
N MET A 650 -7.76 1.92 3.26
CA MET A 650 -9.21 1.97 3.18
C MET A 650 -9.74 1.26 1.93
N LYS A 651 -9.04 1.41 0.80
CA LYS A 651 -9.39 0.70 -0.44
C LYS A 651 -9.16 -0.80 -0.33
N LEU A 652 -8.04 -1.24 0.26
CA LEU A 652 -7.75 -2.67 0.47
C LEU A 652 -8.72 -3.30 1.48
N ALA A 653 -9.01 -2.60 2.59
CA ALA A 653 -9.92 -3.10 3.62
C ALA A 653 -11.34 -3.30 3.08
N GLY A 654 -11.78 -2.42 2.16
CA GLY A 654 -13.08 -2.47 1.51
C GLY A 654 -14.25 -2.03 2.41
N GLU A 655 -15.47 -1.99 1.86
CA GLU A 655 -16.68 -1.44 2.52
C GLU A 655 -16.95 -1.99 3.93
N ASN A 656 -16.62 -3.26 4.18
CA ASN A 656 -16.82 -3.95 5.46
C ASN A 656 -15.56 -3.99 6.35
N GLY A 657 -14.48 -3.34 5.92
CA GLY A 657 -13.22 -3.28 6.63
C GLY A 657 -13.05 -2.01 7.47
N TYR A 658 -12.00 -1.98 8.29
CA TYR A 658 -11.73 -0.96 9.30
C TYR A 658 -10.28 -0.49 9.24
N VAL A 659 -10.06 0.80 9.08
CA VAL A 659 -8.73 1.41 9.10
C VAL A 659 -8.62 2.30 10.30
N ALA A 660 -7.79 1.90 11.26
CA ALA A 660 -7.46 2.72 12.40
C ALA A 660 -6.14 3.46 12.12
N THR A 661 -6.12 4.76 12.33
CA THR A 661 -4.92 5.61 12.27
C THR A 661 -4.77 6.34 13.59
N GLU A 662 -3.58 6.84 13.90
CA GLU A 662 -3.34 7.67 15.08
C GLU A 662 -3.08 9.14 14.74
N ALA A 663 -3.42 10.00 15.69
CA ALA A 663 -3.00 11.39 15.70
C ALA A 663 -2.10 11.66 16.92
N GLY A 664 -0.99 12.38 16.71
CA GLY A 664 0.00 12.64 17.74
C GLY A 664 -0.54 13.51 18.89
N PHE A 665 -0.13 13.22 20.13
CA PHE A 665 -0.58 13.88 21.36
C PHE A 665 -2.06 13.65 21.72
N GLY A 666 -2.69 14.64 22.33
CA GLY A 666 -4.06 14.58 22.81
C GLY A 666 -5.09 15.04 21.77
N SER A 667 -6.35 15.04 22.16
CA SER A 667 -7.46 15.43 21.28
C SER A 667 -7.48 16.92 20.93
N ASP A 668 -6.80 17.75 21.73
CA ASP A 668 -6.62 19.18 21.57
C ASP A 668 -5.60 19.56 20.47
N ILE A 669 -4.65 18.68 20.17
CA ILE A 669 -3.62 18.94 19.15
C ILE A 669 -3.77 17.96 17.99
N GLY A 670 -3.55 16.67 18.23
CA GLY A 670 -3.51 15.68 17.15
C GLY A 670 -4.86 15.50 16.48
N MET A 671 -5.88 15.23 17.28
CA MET A 671 -7.22 14.92 16.76
C MET A 671 -7.86 16.15 16.08
N GLU A 672 -7.69 17.34 16.65
CA GLU A 672 -8.11 18.59 16.02
C GLU A 672 -7.49 18.75 14.62
N LYS A 673 -6.16 18.65 14.53
CA LYS A 673 -5.45 18.76 13.24
C LYS A 673 -5.76 17.63 12.28
N PHE A 674 -6.02 16.43 12.81
CA PHE A 674 -6.48 15.31 12.00
C PHE A 674 -7.80 15.66 11.29
N PHE A 675 -8.77 16.25 12.00
CA PHE A 675 -10.05 16.65 11.41
C PHE A 675 -9.93 17.91 10.55
N ASP A 676 -9.34 18.99 11.06
CA ASP A 676 -9.35 20.30 10.41
C ASP A 676 -8.30 20.47 9.31
N ILE A 677 -7.24 19.65 9.31
CA ILE A 677 -6.18 19.67 8.29
C ILE A 677 -6.20 18.40 7.44
N LYS A 678 -5.99 17.21 8.04
CA LYS A 678 -5.80 15.97 7.25
C LYS A 678 -7.09 15.50 6.58
N CYS A 679 -8.22 15.47 7.29
CA CYS A 679 -9.52 15.11 6.70
C CYS A 679 -9.96 16.15 5.66
N ARG A 680 -9.62 17.42 5.87
CA ARG A 680 -9.87 18.49 4.89
C ARG A 680 -9.04 18.32 3.62
N ALA A 681 -7.75 18.02 3.73
CA ALA A 681 -6.86 17.80 2.59
C ALA A 681 -7.18 16.50 1.83
N SER A 682 -7.53 15.42 2.53
CA SER A 682 -7.86 14.13 1.92
C SER A 682 -9.26 14.06 1.33
N GLY A 683 -10.19 14.85 1.86
CA GLY A 683 -11.64 14.70 1.65
C GLY A 683 -12.25 13.52 2.42
N SER A 684 -11.46 12.76 3.18
CA SER A 684 -11.93 11.61 3.94
C SER A 684 -12.75 12.03 5.15
N ARG A 685 -13.74 11.21 5.49
CA ARG A 685 -14.64 11.45 6.63
C ARG A 685 -14.48 10.33 7.67
N PRO A 686 -14.07 10.66 8.90
CA PRO A 686 -13.93 9.68 9.96
C PRO A 686 -15.30 9.21 10.48
N HIS A 687 -15.35 7.94 10.87
CA HIS A 687 -16.56 7.28 11.35
C HIS A 687 -16.60 7.17 12.88
N CYS A 688 -15.43 7.13 13.52
CA CYS A 688 -15.30 6.97 14.96
C CYS A 688 -13.99 7.64 15.43
N ALA A 689 -14.01 8.19 16.64
CA ALA A 689 -12.80 8.60 17.35
C ALA A 689 -12.62 7.73 18.61
N VAL A 690 -11.43 7.20 18.83
CA VAL A 690 -11.04 6.49 20.05
C VAL A 690 -10.13 7.42 20.86
N ILE A 691 -10.49 7.70 22.11
CA ILE A 691 -9.67 8.49 23.03
C ILE A 691 -9.14 7.59 24.13
N VAL A 692 -7.82 7.52 24.23
CA VAL A 692 -7.10 6.65 25.17
C VAL A 692 -6.81 7.40 26.46
N ALA A 693 -7.08 6.74 27.59
CA ALA A 693 -6.77 7.24 28.93
C ALA A 693 -6.22 6.12 29.84
N THR A 694 -5.48 6.50 30.87
CA THR A 694 -5.05 5.61 31.96
C THR A 694 -5.40 6.23 33.31
N VAL A 695 -5.66 5.39 34.32
CA VAL A 695 -5.94 5.83 35.69
C VAL A 695 -4.80 6.69 36.23
N ARG A 696 -3.54 6.28 35.98
CA ARG A 696 -2.35 6.99 36.45
C ARG A 696 -2.19 8.38 35.83
N ALA A 697 -2.38 8.52 34.52
CA ALA A 697 -2.33 9.82 33.85
C ALA A 697 -3.43 10.76 34.38
N LEU A 698 -4.65 10.23 34.60
CA LEU A 698 -5.73 11.01 35.18
C LEU A 698 -5.44 11.42 36.63
N LYS A 699 -4.86 10.56 37.47
CA LYS A 699 -4.39 10.95 38.81
C LYS A 699 -3.36 12.10 38.76
N MET A 700 -2.46 12.10 37.78
CA MET A 700 -1.54 13.23 37.58
C MET A 700 -2.29 14.51 37.22
N HIS A 701 -3.32 14.40 36.37
CA HIS A 701 -4.20 15.53 36.06
C HIS A 701 -5.04 16.03 37.24
N GLY A 702 -5.25 15.21 38.26
CA GLY A 702 -5.88 15.59 39.53
C GLY A 702 -4.97 16.35 40.51
N GLY A 703 -3.71 16.60 40.15
CA GLY A 703 -2.72 17.27 41.01
C GLY A 703 -1.70 16.32 41.64
N GLY A 704 -1.50 15.13 41.06
CA GLY A 704 -0.45 14.21 41.50
C GLY A 704 0.97 14.80 41.35
N PRO A 705 1.94 14.32 42.14
CA PRO A 705 3.32 14.83 42.13
C PRO A 705 4.01 14.58 40.77
N PRO A 706 4.96 15.44 40.36
CA PRO A 706 5.67 15.27 39.09
C PRO A 706 6.44 13.95 39.03
N VAL A 707 6.53 13.38 37.84
CA VAL A 707 7.21 12.11 37.58
C VAL A 707 8.50 12.37 36.81
N THR A 708 9.62 11.89 37.36
CA THR A 708 10.95 11.98 36.74
C THR A 708 11.35 10.60 36.22
N PRO A 709 11.74 10.45 34.93
CA PRO A 709 12.22 9.18 34.40
C PRO A 709 13.36 8.59 35.26
N GLY A 710 13.24 7.30 35.58
CA GLY A 710 14.22 6.57 36.41
C GLY A 710 14.04 6.71 37.92
N ALA A 711 13.19 7.62 38.41
CA ALA A 711 12.84 7.71 39.82
C ALA A 711 11.67 6.76 40.18
N PRO A 712 11.63 6.21 41.41
CA PRO A 712 10.46 5.47 41.90
C PRO A 712 9.19 6.30 41.80
N LEU A 713 8.09 5.68 41.37
CA LEU A 713 6.78 6.34 41.34
C LEU A 713 6.26 6.57 42.75
N HIS A 714 5.67 7.74 42.98
CA HIS A 714 4.99 8.05 44.24
C HIS A 714 3.80 7.12 44.48
N ASP A 715 3.54 6.77 45.74
CA ASP A 715 2.44 5.92 46.20
C ASP A 715 1.06 6.23 45.60
N VAL A 716 0.75 7.50 45.31
CA VAL A 716 -0.55 7.90 44.72
C VAL A 716 -0.78 7.33 43.32
N TYR A 717 0.29 6.94 42.62
CA TYR A 717 0.20 6.33 41.29
C TYR A 717 0.15 4.80 41.32
N VAL A 718 0.52 4.19 42.44
CA VAL A 718 0.61 2.72 42.58
C VAL A 718 -0.39 2.14 43.57
N LYS A 719 -1.06 2.98 44.37
CA LYS A 719 -2.19 2.63 45.23
C LYS A 719 -3.47 3.29 44.71
N GLU A 720 -4.61 2.75 45.15
CA GLU A 720 -5.92 3.32 44.87
C GLU A 720 -6.01 4.75 45.40
N ASN A 721 -6.50 5.69 44.59
CA ASN A 721 -6.84 7.03 45.05
C ASN A 721 -7.98 7.64 44.22
N LEU A 722 -9.23 7.32 44.61
CA LEU A 722 -10.43 7.76 43.92
C LEU A 722 -10.63 9.28 43.96
N GLU A 723 -10.25 9.95 45.04
CA GLU A 723 -10.39 11.41 45.17
C GLU A 723 -9.49 12.15 44.16
N LEU A 724 -8.21 11.75 44.10
CA LEU A 724 -7.25 12.32 43.17
C LEU A 724 -7.63 12.00 41.72
N LEU A 725 -8.05 10.76 41.45
CA LEU A 725 -8.55 10.36 40.14
C LEU A 725 -9.75 11.22 39.73
N SER A 726 -10.74 11.39 40.62
CA SER A 726 -11.94 12.18 40.38
C SER A 726 -11.62 13.63 40.01
N LYS A 727 -10.62 14.24 40.65
CA LYS A 727 -10.16 15.61 40.32
C LYS A 727 -9.58 15.69 38.90
N GLY A 728 -8.93 14.62 38.43
CA GLY A 728 -8.33 14.55 37.10
C GLY A 728 -9.28 14.25 35.94
N LEU A 729 -10.47 13.70 36.22
CA LEU A 729 -11.47 13.34 35.20
C LEU A 729 -11.92 14.53 34.34
N CYS A 730 -11.79 15.77 34.84
CA CYS A 730 -12.06 16.97 34.05
C CYS A 730 -11.25 17.02 32.74
N ASN A 731 -10.02 16.51 32.74
CA ASN A 731 -9.21 16.42 31.54
C ASN A 731 -9.84 15.48 30.50
N LEU A 732 -10.24 14.27 30.90
CA LEU A 732 -10.95 13.33 30.03
C LEU A 732 -12.27 13.92 29.52
N GLY A 733 -13.04 14.56 30.40
CA GLY A 733 -14.30 15.23 30.04
C GLY A 733 -14.10 16.29 28.95
N LYS A 734 -13.01 17.07 29.04
CA LYS A 734 -12.66 18.03 28.00
C LYS A 734 -12.34 17.35 26.67
N HIS A 735 -11.59 16.25 26.69
CA HIS A 735 -11.24 15.52 25.47
C HIS A 735 -12.46 14.84 24.81
N ILE A 736 -13.41 14.32 25.60
CA ILE A 736 -14.72 13.83 25.11
C ILE A 736 -15.49 14.96 24.44
N SER A 737 -15.62 16.12 25.12
CA SER A 737 -16.28 17.30 24.57
C SER A 737 -15.66 17.75 23.25
N ASN A 738 -14.33 17.76 23.15
CA ASN A 738 -13.61 18.09 21.92
C ASN A 738 -13.94 17.12 20.78
N GLY A 739 -13.99 15.81 21.03
CA GLY A 739 -14.38 14.83 20.00
C GLY A 739 -15.82 15.00 19.53
N ASN A 740 -16.74 15.20 20.47
CA ASN A 740 -18.17 15.38 20.19
C ASN A 740 -18.47 16.65 19.37
N LYS A 741 -17.64 17.70 19.47
CA LYS A 741 -17.77 18.92 18.66
C LYS A 741 -17.68 18.67 17.15
N PHE A 742 -16.92 17.67 16.73
CA PHE A 742 -16.82 17.29 15.32
C PHE A 742 -17.96 16.40 14.86
N GLY A 743 -18.90 16.01 15.72
CA GLY A 743 -20.07 15.22 15.33
C GLY A 743 -19.77 13.75 15.02
N VAL A 744 -18.64 13.21 15.48
CA VAL A 744 -18.29 11.78 15.39
C VAL A 744 -18.52 11.06 16.72
N PRO A 745 -18.97 9.80 16.72
CA PRO A 745 -19.03 8.97 17.92
C PRO A 745 -17.65 8.83 18.58
N VAL A 746 -17.59 9.09 19.89
CA VAL A 746 -16.35 9.03 20.70
C VAL A 746 -16.37 7.79 21.59
N VAL A 747 -15.45 6.85 21.37
CA VAL A 747 -15.23 5.68 22.22
C VAL A 747 -14.02 5.92 23.12
N ILE A 748 -14.15 5.65 24.42
CA ILE A 748 -13.04 5.76 25.37
C ILE A 748 -12.41 4.40 25.59
N ALA A 749 -11.09 4.32 25.38
CA ALA A 749 -10.28 3.16 25.71
C ALA A 749 -9.50 3.43 27.00
N ILE A 750 -9.86 2.73 28.07
CA ILE A 750 -9.23 2.83 29.39
C ILE A 750 -8.19 1.72 29.47
N ASN A 751 -6.92 2.08 29.26
CA ASN A 751 -5.83 1.12 29.31
C ASN A 751 -5.55 0.71 30.75
N ARG A 752 -5.78 -0.56 31.05
CA ARG A 752 -5.49 -1.16 32.35
C ARG A 752 -3.98 -1.24 32.56
N HIS A 753 -3.53 -0.75 33.70
CA HIS A 753 -2.20 -1.02 34.22
C HIS A 753 -2.28 -1.91 35.47
N GLY A 754 -1.25 -2.72 35.74
CA GLY A 754 -1.25 -3.76 36.78
C GLY A 754 -1.61 -3.34 38.22
N ASN A 755 -1.58 -2.05 38.57
CA ASN A 755 -1.97 -1.58 39.92
C ASN A 755 -3.32 -0.87 39.94
N ASP A 756 -4.00 -0.78 38.80
CA ASP A 756 -5.31 -0.12 38.71
C ASP A 756 -6.36 -1.03 39.34
N THR A 757 -7.14 -0.47 40.26
CA THR A 757 -8.25 -1.19 40.92
C THR A 757 -9.51 -1.18 40.05
N GLU A 758 -10.41 -2.15 40.26
CA GLU A 758 -11.71 -2.14 39.59
C GLU A 758 -12.52 -0.89 39.93
N ALA A 759 -12.39 -0.34 41.15
CA ALA A 759 -13.07 0.89 41.55
C ALA A 759 -12.58 2.10 40.74
N GLU A 760 -11.26 2.26 40.56
CA GLU A 760 -10.68 3.32 39.74
C GLU A 760 -11.10 3.18 38.27
N LEU A 761 -11.03 1.98 37.71
CA LEU A 761 -11.38 1.72 36.31
C LEU A 761 -12.87 2.00 36.03
N ASN A 762 -13.76 1.53 36.92
CA ASN A 762 -15.20 1.79 36.79
C ASN A 762 -15.54 3.26 36.99
N LEU A 763 -14.84 3.99 37.87
CA LEU A 763 -15.03 5.43 38.02
C LEU A 763 -14.74 6.19 36.72
N VAL A 764 -13.66 5.84 36.01
CA VAL A 764 -13.34 6.45 34.70
C VAL A 764 -14.41 6.10 33.66
N LYS A 765 -14.82 4.84 33.61
CA LYS A 765 -15.83 4.34 32.66
C LYS A 765 -17.17 5.06 32.84
N ASP A 766 -17.70 5.07 34.07
CA ASP A 766 -18.98 5.70 34.40
C ASP A 766 -18.95 7.20 34.13
N PHE A 767 -17.83 7.86 34.46
CA PHE A 767 -17.66 9.28 34.17
C PHE A 767 -17.69 9.55 32.66
N ALA A 768 -16.97 8.76 31.86
CA ALA A 768 -16.90 8.95 30.42
C ALA A 768 -18.28 8.86 29.75
N GLU A 769 -19.05 7.81 30.06
CA GLU A 769 -20.40 7.61 29.50
C GLU A 769 -21.37 8.70 29.94
N LYS A 770 -21.32 9.12 31.21
CA LYS A 770 -22.13 10.26 31.72
C LYS A 770 -21.77 11.60 31.08
N ASN A 771 -20.55 11.75 30.56
CA ASN A 771 -20.07 12.98 29.92
C ASN A 771 -20.10 12.92 28.39
N GLY A 772 -20.89 12.01 27.82
CA GLY A 772 -21.20 11.99 26.39
C GLY A 772 -20.24 11.17 25.52
N ALA A 773 -19.44 10.28 26.11
CA ALA A 773 -18.81 9.22 25.33
C ALA A 773 -19.90 8.28 24.77
N TYR A 774 -19.73 7.83 23.53
CA TYR A 774 -20.59 6.80 22.93
C TYR A 774 -20.48 5.47 23.69
N ARG A 775 -19.26 5.13 24.10
CA ARG A 775 -18.97 3.97 24.97
C ARG A 775 -17.63 4.14 25.67
N ALA A 776 -17.48 3.55 26.85
CA ALA A 776 -16.18 3.44 27.52
C ALA A 776 -15.81 1.98 27.80
N VAL A 777 -14.60 1.58 27.45
CA VAL A 777 -14.14 0.18 27.49
C VAL A 777 -12.82 0.08 28.24
N ILE A 778 -12.76 -0.85 29.20
CA ILE A 778 -11.51 -1.22 29.89
C ILE A 778 -10.76 -2.21 29.00
N CYS A 779 -9.51 -1.87 28.68
CA CYS A 779 -8.71 -2.62 27.71
C CYS A 779 -7.46 -3.19 28.38
N ASN A 780 -7.10 -4.43 28.01
CA ASN A 780 -5.94 -5.14 28.57
C ASN A 780 -5.03 -5.73 27.47
N HIS A 781 -5.03 -5.10 26.29
CA HIS A 781 -4.28 -5.57 25.11
C HIS A 781 -2.76 -5.45 25.27
N TRP A 782 -2.25 -4.56 26.13
CA TRP A 782 -0.83 -4.57 26.47
C TRP A 782 -0.38 -5.93 27.04
N ALA A 783 -1.19 -6.56 27.90
CA ALA A 783 -0.87 -7.86 28.49
C ALA A 783 -1.41 -9.06 27.67
N LYS A 784 -2.45 -8.87 26.85
CA LYS A 784 -3.18 -9.97 26.19
C LYS A 784 -3.23 -9.91 24.66
N GLY A 785 -2.60 -8.92 24.02
CA GLY A 785 -2.72 -8.73 22.57
C GLY A 785 -4.15 -8.39 22.15
N GLY A 786 -4.57 -8.82 20.94
CA GLY A 786 -5.91 -8.54 20.41
C GLY A 786 -7.05 -9.06 21.29
N GLU A 787 -6.83 -10.17 22.01
CA GLU A 787 -7.83 -10.71 22.96
C GLU A 787 -8.18 -9.69 24.06
N GLY A 788 -7.22 -8.84 24.47
CA GLY A 788 -7.43 -7.80 25.46
C GLY A 788 -8.20 -6.57 24.98
N ALA A 789 -8.55 -6.50 23.69
CA ALA A 789 -9.25 -5.37 23.06
C ALA A 789 -10.53 -5.77 22.32
N LEU A 790 -11.08 -6.97 22.55
CA LEU A 790 -12.30 -7.44 21.89
C LEU A 790 -13.51 -6.52 22.13
N ASP A 791 -13.73 -6.12 23.38
CA ASP A 791 -14.82 -5.20 23.74
C ASP A 791 -14.64 -3.82 23.10
N LEU A 792 -13.39 -3.39 22.89
CA LEU A 792 -13.07 -2.15 22.22
C LEU A 792 -13.37 -2.25 20.72
N ALA A 793 -13.00 -3.36 20.09
CA ALA A 793 -13.34 -3.65 18.70
C ALA A 793 -14.86 -3.66 18.49
N ASP A 794 -15.61 -4.33 19.35
CA ASP A 794 -17.07 -4.39 19.26
C ASP A 794 -17.72 -3.00 19.47
N ALA A 795 -17.18 -2.20 20.40
CA ALA A 795 -17.61 -0.81 20.59
C ALA A 795 -17.34 0.07 19.36
N VAL A 796 -16.17 -0.09 18.73
CA VAL A 796 -15.78 0.65 17.53
C VAL A 796 -16.62 0.23 16.33
N ILE A 797 -16.92 -1.06 16.17
CA ILE A 797 -17.84 -1.57 15.13
C ILE A 797 -19.20 -0.89 15.27
N ALA A 798 -19.79 -0.92 16.47
CA ALA A 798 -21.08 -0.29 16.74
C ALA A 798 -21.03 1.25 16.54
N ALA A 799 -19.93 1.90 16.90
CA ALA A 799 -19.74 3.33 16.69
C ALA A 799 -19.65 3.70 15.20
N CYS A 800 -18.99 2.87 14.38
CA CYS A 800 -18.86 3.11 12.93
C CYS A 800 -20.16 2.88 12.15
N GLU A 801 -21.13 2.17 12.73
CA GLU A 801 -22.47 1.96 12.20
C GLU A 801 -23.45 3.06 12.63
N ALA A 802 -23.12 3.80 13.70
CA ALA A 802 -23.96 4.89 14.18
C ALA A 802 -23.95 6.10 13.21
N PRO A 803 -25.05 6.87 13.14
CA PRO A 803 -25.09 8.10 12.35
C PRO A 803 -24.02 9.10 12.83
N SER A 804 -23.19 9.56 11.89
CA SER A 804 -22.19 10.62 12.10
C SER A 804 -22.63 11.90 11.39
N LYS A 805 -22.42 13.05 12.04
CA LYS A 805 -22.62 14.39 11.46
C LYS A 805 -21.30 15.12 11.38
N PHE A 806 -20.26 14.44 10.89
CA PHE A 806 -18.92 15.01 10.81
C PHE A 806 -18.91 16.39 10.17
N ASP A 807 -18.40 17.38 10.91
CA ASP A 807 -18.19 18.74 10.45
C ASP A 807 -16.87 19.29 11.00
N TYR A 808 -16.29 20.25 10.29
CA TYR A 808 -15.05 20.90 10.69
C TYR A 808 -15.28 21.91 11.81
N LEU A 809 -14.25 22.20 12.61
CA LEU A 809 -14.38 23.16 13.71
C LEU A 809 -14.64 24.56 13.17
N TYR A 810 -14.11 24.92 12.01
CA TYR A 810 -14.29 26.23 11.39
C TYR A 810 -14.30 26.17 9.84
N PRO A 811 -15.00 27.11 9.17
CA PRO A 811 -14.83 27.32 7.73
C PRO A 811 -13.51 28.07 7.44
N LEU A 812 -12.91 27.81 6.27
CA LEU A 812 -11.62 28.40 5.90
C LEU A 812 -11.67 29.92 5.67
N ASP A 813 -12.86 30.43 5.33
CA ASP A 813 -13.07 31.85 5.03
C ASP A 813 -13.00 32.77 6.24
N LEU A 814 -13.02 32.22 7.46
CA LEU A 814 -12.80 33.01 8.66
C LEU A 814 -11.40 33.64 8.66
N PRO A 815 -11.26 34.89 9.14
CA PRO A 815 -9.96 35.49 9.39
C PRO A 815 -9.06 34.60 10.26
N ILE A 816 -7.73 34.71 10.09
CA ILE A 816 -6.76 33.93 10.88
C ILE A 816 -7.03 34.07 12.38
N LEU A 817 -7.24 35.29 12.87
CA LEU A 817 -7.51 35.57 14.28
C LEU A 817 -8.74 34.82 14.81
N ASP A 818 -9.82 34.77 14.02
CA ASP A 818 -11.06 34.10 14.42
C ASP A 818 -10.92 32.58 14.42
N LYS A 819 -10.14 32.01 13.49
CA LYS A 819 -9.81 30.58 13.51
C LYS A 819 -8.98 30.20 14.72
N VAL A 820 -7.93 30.97 15.03
CA VAL A 820 -7.12 30.77 16.24
C VAL A 820 -7.99 30.89 17.50
N LYS A 821 -8.84 31.92 17.56
CA LYS A 821 -9.76 32.14 18.69
C LYS A 821 -10.70 30.96 18.87
N LYS A 822 -11.28 30.43 17.79
CA LYS A 822 -12.20 29.30 17.85
C LYS A 822 -11.51 28.05 18.39
N ILE A 823 -10.31 27.72 17.89
CA ILE A 823 -9.52 26.61 18.43
C ILE A 823 -9.20 26.84 19.91
N ALA A 824 -8.70 28.01 20.27
CA ALA A 824 -8.30 28.34 21.64
C ALA A 824 -9.46 28.22 22.64
N MET A 825 -10.62 28.76 22.30
CA MET A 825 -11.79 28.75 23.18
C MET A 825 -12.44 27.38 23.22
N GLU A 826 -12.67 26.77 22.06
CA GLU A 826 -13.46 25.55 21.98
C GLU A 826 -12.67 24.29 22.31
N MET A 827 -11.39 24.22 21.95
CA MET A 827 -10.55 23.02 22.16
C MET A 827 -9.73 23.11 23.43
N TYR A 828 -9.27 24.30 23.82
CA TYR A 828 -8.39 24.47 24.99
C TYR A 828 -9.11 25.00 26.22
N GLY A 829 -10.21 25.74 26.05
CA GLY A 829 -10.91 26.42 27.15
C GLY A 829 -10.33 27.79 27.49
N ALA A 830 -9.55 28.40 26.59
CA ALA A 830 -9.05 29.76 26.78
C ALA A 830 -10.21 30.78 26.83
N GLY A 831 -10.08 31.80 27.67
CA GLY A 831 -11.03 32.92 27.72
C GLY A 831 -10.66 34.06 26.76
N HIS A 832 -9.36 34.19 26.47
CA HIS A 832 -8.83 35.24 25.61
C HIS A 832 -7.58 34.77 24.87
N VAL A 833 -7.30 35.37 23.71
CA VAL A 833 -6.06 35.15 22.95
C VAL A 833 -5.35 36.49 22.78
N GLU A 834 -4.09 36.54 23.18
CA GLU A 834 -3.23 37.71 23.11
C GLU A 834 -2.17 37.50 22.03
N TYR A 835 -1.86 38.57 21.27
CA TYR A 835 -0.92 38.55 20.15
C TYR A 835 0.12 39.65 20.33
N THR A 836 1.35 39.39 19.91
CA THR A 836 2.38 40.44 19.78
C THR A 836 2.16 41.28 18.52
N GLU A 837 2.70 42.50 18.48
CA GLU A 837 2.63 43.37 17.29
C GLU A 837 3.23 42.69 16.05
N GLU A 838 4.38 42.01 16.20
CA GLU A 838 5.03 41.24 15.12
C GLU A 838 4.11 40.16 14.54
N VAL A 839 3.32 39.48 15.38
CA VAL A 839 2.35 38.47 14.93
C VAL A 839 1.23 39.11 14.13
N LEU A 840 0.71 40.26 14.57
CA LEU A 840 -0.36 40.98 13.86
C LEU A 840 0.12 41.48 12.48
N GLU A 841 1.35 41.98 12.39
CA GLU A 841 1.96 42.39 11.11
C GLU A 841 2.10 41.20 10.15
N LYS A 842 2.59 40.05 10.64
CA LYS A 842 2.69 38.83 9.84
C LYS A 842 1.32 38.30 9.40
N ILE A 843 0.30 38.38 10.24
CA ILE A 843 -1.08 38.00 9.88
C ILE A 843 -1.60 38.88 8.75
N LYS A 844 -1.35 40.19 8.81
CA LYS A 844 -1.70 41.10 7.71
C LYS A 844 -1.00 40.69 6.42
N MET A 845 0.31 40.46 6.49
CA MET A 845 1.09 39.99 5.34
C MET A 845 0.56 38.66 4.77
N PHE A 846 0.21 37.69 5.61
CA PHE A 846 -0.36 36.42 5.16
C PHE A 846 -1.72 36.61 4.48
N THR A 847 -2.55 37.51 5.00
CA THR A 847 -3.85 37.87 4.41
C THR A 847 -3.67 38.54 3.05
N ASP A 848 -2.75 39.51 2.93
CA ASP A 848 -2.44 40.19 1.66
C ASP A 848 -1.91 39.21 0.58
N LYS A 849 -1.32 38.08 1.00
CA LYS A 849 -0.84 37.00 0.12
C LYS A 849 -1.87 35.88 -0.09
N GLY A 850 -3.06 35.95 0.52
CA GLY A 850 -4.14 34.96 0.39
C GLY A 850 -3.96 33.68 1.22
N TYR A 851 -2.99 33.65 2.14
CA TYR A 851 -2.76 32.52 3.03
C TYR A 851 -3.72 32.50 4.23
N ASP A 852 -4.55 33.54 4.38
CA ASP A 852 -5.65 33.56 5.33
C ASP A 852 -6.69 32.49 5.06
N LYS A 853 -6.73 31.87 3.87
CA LYS A 853 -7.63 30.75 3.56
C LYS A 853 -7.10 29.39 3.98
N PHE A 854 -5.87 29.30 4.49
CA PHE A 854 -5.34 28.04 4.99
C PHE A 854 -5.90 27.68 6.37
N PRO A 855 -5.99 26.38 6.72
CA PRO A 855 -6.27 25.95 8.08
C PRO A 855 -5.14 26.35 9.05
N ILE A 856 -5.45 26.29 10.34
CA ILE A 856 -4.54 26.65 11.42
C ILE A 856 -3.93 25.38 12.03
N CYS A 857 -2.62 25.36 12.18
CA CYS A 857 -1.87 24.35 12.88
C CYS A 857 -1.29 24.96 14.17
N MET A 858 -2.04 24.92 15.27
CA MET A 858 -1.59 25.47 16.55
C MET A 858 -0.36 24.74 17.08
N ALA A 859 0.74 25.46 17.26
CA ALA A 859 1.96 24.92 17.83
C ALA A 859 2.03 25.34 19.31
N LYS A 860 1.78 24.39 20.21
CA LYS A 860 1.84 24.56 21.66
C LYS A 860 2.46 23.34 22.33
N THR A 861 2.77 23.43 23.62
CA THR A 861 3.15 22.25 24.41
C THR A 861 2.04 21.19 24.37
N SER A 862 2.41 19.92 24.30
CA SER A 862 1.47 18.81 24.37
C SER A 862 1.09 18.43 25.80
N ASN A 863 1.82 18.91 26.81
CA ASN A 863 1.67 18.44 28.20
C ASN A 863 0.56 19.14 29.00
N SER A 864 -0.22 20.01 28.36
CA SER A 864 -1.28 20.83 28.98
C SER A 864 -2.25 21.29 27.90
N LEU A 865 -3.50 21.61 28.26
CA LEU A 865 -4.42 22.32 27.36
C LEU A 865 -4.02 23.79 27.15
N THR A 866 -3.24 24.38 28.06
CA THR A 866 -2.76 25.77 27.98
C THR A 866 -1.44 25.90 27.22
N GLY A 867 -0.84 27.10 27.22
CA GLY A 867 0.55 27.29 26.77
C GLY A 867 1.63 26.84 27.76
N ASP A 868 1.25 26.47 28.99
CA ASP A 868 2.17 26.14 30.08
C ASP A 868 2.14 24.63 30.39
N PRO A 869 3.27 23.90 30.20
CA PRO A 869 3.35 22.45 30.44
C PRO A 869 3.16 22.04 31.90
N ALA A 870 3.29 22.96 32.87
CA ALA A 870 3.12 22.68 34.29
C ALA A 870 1.64 22.59 34.70
N ILE A 871 0.75 23.25 33.97
CA ILE A 871 -0.69 23.26 34.28
C ILE A 871 -1.33 21.93 33.85
N LYS A 872 -2.13 21.32 34.75
CA LYS A 872 -2.80 20.03 34.54
C LYS A 872 -4.32 20.17 34.66
N GLY A 873 -5.07 19.10 34.39
CA GLY A 873 -6.53 19.09 34.41
C GLY A 873 -7.14 19.71 33.15
N ALA A 874 -8.26 20.41 33.30
CA ALA A 874 -8.96 21.15 32.25
C ALA A 874 -9.20 22.61 32.67
N PRO A 875 -8.15 23.45 32.72
CA PRO A 875 -8.28 24.85 33.09
C PRO A 875 -9.15 25.62 32.08
N SER A 876 -9.93 26.59 32.58
CA SER A 876 -10.81 27.43 31.76
C SER A 876 -10.57 28.91 32.01
N GLY A 877 -10.81 29.76 31.00
CA GLY A 877 -10.76 31.22 31.14
C GLY A 877 -9.36 31.83 31.14
N PHE A 878 -8.32 31.02 30.87
CA PHE A 878 -6.93 31.51 30.79
C PHE A 878 -6.66 32.28 29.50
N THR A 879 -5.61 33.11 29.51
CA THR A 879 -5.13 33.81 28.32
C THR A 879 -4.11 32.96 27.56
N LEU A 880 -4.38 32.71 26.28
CA LEU A 880 -3.43 32.04 25.38
C LEU A 880 -2.57 33.10 24.67
N LYS A 881 -1.25 33.09 24.91
CA LYS A 881 -0.32 34.05 24.31
C LYS A 881 0.30 33.49 23.04
N VAL A 882 0.01 34.10 21.90
CA VAL A 882 0.64 33.78 20.61
C VAL A 882 1.84 34.70 20.42
N ASN A 883 3.04 34.14 20.53
CA ASN A 883 4.30 34.89 20.50
C ASN A 883 5.03 34.83 19.15
N GLY A 884 4.58 33.96 18.24
CA GLY A 884 5.14 33.84 16.91
C GLY A 884 4.13 33.26 15.92
N ILE A 885 4.39 33.44 14.64
CA ILE A 885 3.58 32.85 13.57
C ILE A 885 4.43 32.66 12.31
N PHE A 886 4.23 31.55 11.62
CA PHE A 886 4.78 31.32 10.28
C PHE A 886 3.77 30.59 9.40
N VAL A 887 4.05 30.47 8.11
CA VAL A 887 3.19 29.75 7.15
C VAL A 887 4.02 28.66 6.46
N SER A 888 3.43 27.47 6.32
CA SER A 888 3.94 26.39 5.49
C SER A 888 3.09 26.33 4.22
N VAL A 889 3.55 27.01 3.17
CA VAL A 889 2.75 27.24 1.96
C VAL A 889 2.56 25.96 1.14
N GLY A 890 3.59 25.12 1.04
CA GLY A 890 3.49 23.83 0.35
C GLY A 890 2.63 22.84 1.12
N ALA A 891 2.76 22.82 2.45
CA ALA A 891 1.88 21.99 3.28
C ALA A 891 0.44 22.54 3.35
N GLY A 892 0.27 23.86 3.19
CA GLY A 892 -1.02 24.54 3.13
C GLY A 892 -1.64 24.83 4.49
N PHE A 893 -0.86 25.28 5.48
CA PHE A 893 -1.37 25.71 6.79
C PHE A 893 -0.58 26.87 7.41
N VAL A 894 -1.24 27.65 8.27
CA VAL A 894 -0.61 28.70 9.08
C VAL A 894 -0.31 28.15 10.48
N VAL A 895 0.84 28.48 11.05
CA VAL A 895 1.35 27.93 12.32
C VAL A 895 1.52 29.04 13.37
N PRO A 896 0.49 29.33 14.19
CA PRO A 896 0.62 30.16 15.38
C PRO A 896 1.39 29.41 16.48
N MET A 897 2.35 30.09 17.08
CA MET A 897 3.24 29.57 18.10
C MET A 897 2.80 30.08 19.48
N VAL A 898 2.67 29.15 20.42
CA VAL A 898 2.37 29.41 21.83
C VAL A 898 3.51 28.85 22.66
N GLY A 899 4.30 29.75 23.26
CA GLY A 899 5.51 29.39 23.99
C GLY A 899 6.71 29.12 23.08
N GLU A 900 7.77 28.57 23.65
CA GLU A 900 8.96 28.18 22.88
C GLU A 900 8.85 26.73 22.43
N ILE A 901 8.97 26.49 21.11
CA ILE A 901 8.95 25.15 20.54
C ILE A 901 10.26 24.94 19.79
N SER A 902 11.11 24.08 20.34
CA SER A 902 12.34 23.69 19.69
C SER A 902 12.08 22.71 18.56
N LYS A 903 12.53 23.05 17.36
CA LYS A 903 12.53 22.16 16.19
C LYS A 903 13.75 21.23 16.13
N MET A 904 14.71 21.40 17.04
CA MET A 904 15.92 20.58 17.13
C MET A 904 16.16 20.17 18.58
N PRO A 905 15.76 18.96 19.00
CA PRO A 905 16.00 18.47 20.34
C PRO A 905 17.50 18.35 20.65
N GLY A 906 17.86 18.27 21.93
CA GLY A 906 19.23 17.99 22.35
C GLY A 906 19.32 16.70 23.13
N LEU A 907 20.48 16.04 23.11
CA LEU A 907 20.74 14.90 23.99
C LEU A 907 20.66 15.31 25.49
N PRO A 908 20.16 14.42 26.37
CA PRO A 908 20.18 14.62 27.81
C PRO A 908 21.60 14.42 28.38
N THR A 909 21.79 14.68 29.68
CA THR A 909 23.07 14.44 30.37
C THR A 909 23.53 12.98 30.29
N ARG A 910 22.59 12.04 30.33
CA ARG A 910 22.84 10.61 30.11
C ARG A 910 21.98 10.11 28.94
N PRO A 911 22.48 10.18 27.69
CA PRO A 911 21.78 9.61 26.54
C PRO A 911 21.76 8.07 26.59
N SER A 912 20.77 7.46 25.92
CA SER A 912 20.67 6.00 25.77
C SER A 912 21.86 5.38 25.03
N ILE A 913 22.64 6.17 24.28
CA ILE A 913 23.84 5.73 23.54
C ILE A 913 24.81 4.91 24.41
N TYR A 914 24.95 5.23 25.70
CA TYR A 914 25.86 4.49 26.59
C TYR A 914 25.48 3.01 26.77
N ASP A 915 24.22 2.68 26.57
CA ASP A 915 23.70 1.33 26.78
C ASP A 915 23.53 0.59 25.44
N ILE A 916 23.65 1.28 24.30
CA ILE A 916 23.43 0.71 22.96
C ILE A 916 24.68 0.01 22.46
N ASP A 917 24.54 -1.24 22.04
CA ASP A 917 25.62 -2.01 21.39
C ASP A 917 25.06 -3.00 20.33
N LEU A 918 25.94 -3.57 19.51
CA LEU A 918 25.64 -4.67 18.61
C LEU A 918 26.38 -5.93 19.09
N ASN A 919 25.61 -6.93 19.50
CA ASN A 919 26.17 -8.22 19.85
C ASN A 919 26.77 -8.88 18.60
N THR A 920 28.09 -8.91 18.50
CA THR A 920 28.80 -9.39 17.29
C THR A 920 28.71 -10.90 17.09
N THR A 921 28.24 -11.65 18.09
CA THR A 921 28.04 -13.11 18.00
C THR A 921 26.64 -13.45 17.49
N THR A 922 25.60 -12.77 18.00
CA THR A 922 24.20 -13.04 17.63
C THR A 922 23.68 -12.13 16.50
N GLY A 923 24.31 -10.97 16.30
CA GLY A 923 23.82 -9.90 15.42
C GLY A 923 22.67 -9.08 16.03
N GLU A 924 22.33 -9.29 17.30
CA GLU A 924 21.23 -8.59 17.98
C GLU A 924 21.68 -7.23 18.55
N ILE A 925 20.77 -6.24 18.53
CA ILE A 925 21.03 -4.91 19.09
C ILE A 925 20.71 -4.91 20.59
N GLU A 926 21.62 -4.45 21.43
CA GLU A 926 21.43 -4.35 22.88
C GLU A 926 21.17 -2.89 23.30
N GLY A 927 20.42 -2.68 24.38
CA GLY A 927 20.15 -1.37 25.02
C GLY A 927 19.37 -0.30 24.23
N LEU A 928 18.80 -0.63 23.07
CA LEU A 928 17.97 0.30 22.28
C LEU A 928 16.61 0.62 22.93
N PHE A 929 16.09 -0.28 23.78
CA PHE A 929 14.76 -0.24 24.42
C PHE A 929 14.83 -0.37 25.94
#